data_AF-A0A412YEP9-F1
#
_entry.id   AF-A0A412YEP9-F1
#
_cell.length_a   1.000
_cell.length_b   1.000
_cell.length_c   1.000
_cell.angle_alpha   90.00
_cell.angle_beta   90.00
_cell.angle_gamma   90.00
#
_symmetry.space_group_name_H-M   'P 1'
#
loop_
_entity.id
_entity.type
_entity.pdbx_description
1 polymer ?
#
loop_
_entity_poly.entity_id
_entity_poly.type
_entity_poly.pdbx_seq_one_letter_code
_entity_poly.pdbx_strand_id
1 'polypeptide(L)'
;MKLKYYISSLLFLCLNISSLRGITPQMKVSPDERGVSSLVFQGADNVRNYIDHGKYLGDLNLAYEVRGKSYAVSLADISPQILSATSDKIQIFWQLPSDVRLYQTFTIKGEEVDWEIEFFNRSHHPATVTDLWFSLPVGALDESIQAHQNLNRHFSLNGNASFFYWTSLTGQGDILLMTMRKGTSIEYATADGKYYLHSTHAVDRTDDTWRLPSTSKTVQPYGHYVTGFNFTLAGNHEEIQTKIYDKQGVVVKVAPGMVVTPEMEVCCALRSKLPVTGLAAEYPAEMQITSLGQKAGDTYLYKFRFSRLGENLITVRYGEDRVCFLDFFVTEPLEILIKKRARFIVGRQQHRDPSKWYNGLYSLWDMEKAELLSPDHLGDLREEFMVGGSDDPSNSKPVYVSEKNVIYPDREEIASLEYYEENFVWGKLQRTDREYPYPYGIYGSENWYQNRSGKYGGYEDGGSGKGRMWRTFDYTTHFAIYYNLYRIAEDNPEMVSYLDADGYLERAYRTAMAYFEVPYNILMGKQWTFHGWTDWAYKQGNFHERYLLDIIRALEQKGREKDAAKLRREWEKKVTYMVYEDPWPFGSEMFVDRTAFESSYYVAEYAKLNPIEPEEQFWYDKNLKKWYSYTSFDTAMIDRFMQNQLDGNLALRGLFEPGYANLGTAWSGQYVNLDYMTQMGGVALLDYAYRFSDRPDRYINYGYNSLLASWALMNTGTKETGFGYWYKGERNDGAVGWAFSPYQNSRTYMNYIKVGRSPWRFDGEIDHGLTGGIHGSGVYLVDDPDFGLIGYGANVRTDKNGTVSITPLDGVRRQIRIMTPVRFSIELMQDGFRKDHPVTLKGAAEELSFFIENRSGKRHNTTIRTEGMPEGKYTVMTDHKMITTFHIEAGNTHHPYYIEVPVTDKHTQVKLLKTN
;
A
#
# COMPACT_ATOMS: atom_id res chain seq x y z
N MET A 1 -17.27 38.63 34.14
CA MET A 1 -16.58 37.45 33.57
C MET A 1 -16.91 37.18 32.08
N LYS A 2 -17.36 38.18 31.31
CA LYS A 2 -17.74 38.06 29.88
C LYS A 2 -16.94 38.96 28.92
N LEU A 3 -15.87 39.60 29.39
CA LEU A 3 -15.04 40.50 28.57
C LEU A 3 -13.63 39.95 28.25
N LYS A 4 -13.21 38.84 28.90
CA LYS A 4 -11.92 38.16 28.61
C LYS A 4 -11.99 37.16 27.43
N TYR A 5 -13.18 36.73 27.01
CA TYR A 5 -13.35 35.78 25.89
C TYR A 5 -13.34 36.43 24.50
N TYR A 6 -13.58 37.74 24.41
CA TYR A 6 -13.54 38.45 23.12
C TYR A 6 -12.12 38.87 22.69
N ILE A 7 -11.16 38.97 23.63
CA ILE A 7 -9.78 39.35 23.31
C ILE A 7 -8.94 38.12 22.90
N SER A 8 -9.22 36.93 23.43
CA SER A 8 -8.56 35.69 22.96
C SER A 8 -9.04 35.23 21.58
N SER A 9 -10.27 35.57 21.19
CA SER A 9 -10.81 35.27 19.86
C SER A 9 -10.26 36.19 18.76
N LEU A 10 -9.87 37.42 19.11
CA LEU A 10 -9.18 38.32 18.18
C LEU A 10 -7.67 38.04 18.07
N LEU A 11 -7.01 37.53 19.12
CA LEU A 11 -5.61 37.12 19.03
C LEU A 11 -5.40 35.81 18.25
N PHE A 12 -6.39 34.90 18.22
CA PHE A 12 -6.36 33.72 17.33
C PHE A 12 -6.60 34.06 15.85
N LEU A 13 -7.24 35.21 15.55
CA LEU A 13 -7.39 35.69 14.18
C LEU A 13 -6.16 36.46 13.65
N CYS A 14 -5.21 36.83 14.52
CA CYS A 14 -4.04 37.63 14.16
C CYS A 14 -2.71 36.85 14.14
N LEU A 15 -2.73 35.52 14.36
CA LEU A 15 -1.54 34.65 14.27
C LEU A 15 -1.60 33.59 13.16
N ASN A 16 -2.66 33.60 12.34
CA ASN A 16 -2.71 32.93 11.03
C ASN A 16 -2.93 33.96 9.92
N ILE A 17 -2.16 35.05 9.97
CA ILE A 17 -1.82 35.78 8.75
C ILE A 17 -0.47 35.23 8.31
N SER A 18 -0.46 33.97 7.88
CA SER A 18 0.41 33.62 6.76
C SER A 18 0.03 34.62 5.68
N SER A 19 0.93 35.57 5.42
CA SER A 19 0.78 36.50 4.30
C SER A 19 0.24 35.70 3.12
N LEU A 20 -0.93 36.07 2.59
CA LEU A 20 -1.41 35.60 1.30
C LEU A 20 -0.37 36.03 0.26
N ARG A 21 0.71 35.24 0.14
CA ARG A 21 1.68 35.35 -0.93
C ARG A 21 0.94 34.80 -2.13
N GLY A 22 0.48 35.68 -3.02
CA GLY A 22 -0.09 35.25 -4.28
C GLY A 22 0.93 34.38 -5.01
N ILE A 23 0.51 33.20 -5.46
CA ILE A 23 1.40 32.29 -6.16
C ILE A 23 1.65 32.87 -7.54
N THR A 24 2.91 33.12 -7.88
CA THR A 24 3.28 33.72 -9.18
C THR A 24 4.13 32.73 -9.97
N PRO A 25 3.58 32.09 -11.02
CA PRO A 25 4.36 31.23 -11.91
C PRO A 25 5.43 32.04 -12.64
N GLN A 26 6.54 31.38 -12.92
CA GLN A 26 7.66 31.90 -13.71
C GLN A 26 8.17 30.78 -14.60
N MET A 27 8.46 31.12 -15.86
CA MET A 27 8.99 30.18 -16.83
C MET A 27 10.19 30.75 -17.58
N LYS A 28 11.12 29.90 -17.98
CA LYS A 28 12.29 30.27 -18.78
C LYS A 28 12.42 29.37 -20.00
N VAL A 29 12.67 29.98 -21.15
CA VAL A 29 13.02 29.27 -22.38
C VAL A 29 14.33 28.52 -22.18
N SER A 30 14.43 27.31 -22.73
CA SER A 30 15.66 26.52 -22.71
C SER A 30 16.77 27.19 -23.53
N PRO A 31 18.06 26.99 -23.17
CA PRO A 31 19.18 27.60 -23.90
C PRO A 31 19.27 27.24 -25.39
N ASP A 32 18.72 26.08 -25.76
CA ASP A 32 18.63 25.61 -27.15
C ASP A 32 17.33 26.04 -27.86
N GLU A 33 16.51 26.87 -27.20
CA GLU A 33 15.25 27.42 -27.73
C GLU A 33 14.19 26.37 -28.10
N ARG A 34 14.28 25.17 -27.52
CA ARG A 34 13.40 24.03 -27.83
C ARG A 34 12.18 23.89 -26.92
N GLY A 35 12.20 24.50 -25.74
CA GLY A 35 11.13 24.36 -24.77
C GLY A 35 11.29 25.23 -23.54
N VAL A 36 10.75 24.76 -22.41
CA VAL A 36 10.82 25.43 -21.10
C VAL A 36 11.76 24.68 -20.18
N SER A 37 12.93 25.24 -19.87
CA SER A 37 13.92 24.63 -18.97
C SER A 37 13.70 24.97 -17.50
N SER A 38 12.76 25.89 -17.20
CA SER A 38 12.41 26.21 -15.82
C SER A 38 10.93 26.53 -15.69
N LEU A 39 10.32 25.93 -14.68
CA LEU A 39 8.96 26.18 -14.22
C LEU A 39 9.02 26.32 -12.69
N VAL A 40 8.81 27.53 -12.20
CA VAL A 40 8.91 27.88 -10.77
C VAL A 40 7.63 28.59 -10.36
N PHE A 41 7.08 28.25 -9.21
CA PHE A 41 5.94 28.94 -8.62
C PHE A 41 6.43 29.73 -7.41
N GLN A 42 6.60 31.05 -7.57
CA GLN A 42 7.03 31.93 -6.48
C GLN A 42 5.92 32.08 -5.45
N GLY A 43 6.27 32.08 -4.17
CA GLY A 43 5.30 32.15 -3.07
C GLY A 43 4.84 30.79 -2.54
N ALA A 44 5.19 29.69 -3.24
CA ALA A 44 5.01 28.32 -2.77
C ALA A 44 5.80 28.03 -1.48
N ASP A 45 5.35 27.05 -0.70
CA ASP A 45 5.96 26.63 0.56
C ASP A 45 7.43 26.21 0.38
N ASN A 46 7.71 25.53 -0.73
CA ASN A 46 9.05 25.12 -1.14
C ASN A 46 9.35 25.56 -2.58
N VAL A 47 9.76 26.82 -2.76
CA VAL A 47 10.13 27.36 -4.08
C VAL A 47 11.25 26.52 -4.70
N ARG A 48 10.95 25.85 -5.80
CA ARG A 48 11.86 24.98 -6.55
C ARG A 48 11.61 25.08 -8.05
N ASN A 49 12.61 24.68 -8.83
CA ASN A 49 12.41 24.41 -10.25
C ASN A 49 11.85 23.00 -10.40
N TYR A 50 10.68 22.87 -11.01
CA TYR A 50 10.06 21.56 -11.24
C TYR A 50 10.65 20.82 -12.45
N ILE A 51 11.29 21.52 -13.37
CA ILE A 51 11.93 20.90 -14.53
C ILE A 51 13.30 20.33 -14.13
N ASP A 52 13.56 19.07 -14.51
CA ASP A 52 14.80 18.36 -14.20
C ASP A 52 16.02 19.10 -14.73
N HIS A 53 17.13 18.99 -14.00
CA HIS A 53 18.37 19.68 -14.35
C HIS A 53 18.86 19.29 -15.76
N GLY A 54 19.10 20.29 -16.60
CA GLY A 54 19.57 20.10 -17.98
C GLY A 54 18.53 19.55 -18.95
N LYS A 55 17.24 19.50 -18.56
CA LYS A 55 16.12 19.10 -19.42
C LYS A 55 15.21 20.28 -19.75
N TYR A 56 14.26 20.06 -20.66
CA TYR A 56 13.23 21.04 -21.02
C TYR A 56 11.87 20.36 -21.22
N LEU A 57 10.81 21.03 -20.78
CA LEU A 57 9.43 20.67 -21.10
C LEU A 57 9.10 21.12 -22.53
N GLY A 58 8.35 20.30 -23.27
CA GLY A 58 7.96 20.57 -24.66
C GLY A 58 8.60 19.64 -25.70
N ASP A 59 9.37 18.64 -25.29
CA ASP A 59 9.87 17.65 -26.26
C ASP A 59 8.75 16.72 -26.72
N LEU A 60 8.51 16.70 -28.04
CA LEU A 60 7.43 15.94 -28.68
C LEU A 60 7.98 15.08 -29.80
N ASN A 61 7.34 13.93 -29.99
CA ASN A 61 7.59 13.02 -31.10
C ASN A 61 6.26 12.66 -31.76
N LEU A 62 6.24 12.67 -33.08
CA LEU A 62 5.03 12.51 -33.88
C LEU A 62 5.27 11.52 -35.03
N ALA A 63 4.32 10.62 -35.24
CA ALA A 63 4.14 9.90 -36.50
C ALA A 63 2.85 10.39 -37.17
N TYR A 64 2.92 10.76 -38.44
CA TYR A 64 1.75 11.18 -39.20
C TYR A 64 1.84 10.84 -40.68
N GLU A 65 0.70 10.77 -41.34
CA GLU A 65 0.58 10.41 -42.75
C GLU A 65 -0.03 11.54 -43.56
N VAL A 66 0.57 11.85 -44.72
CA VAL A 66 0.05 12.79 -45.70
C VAL A 66 0.20 12.17 -47.09
N ARG A 67 -0.91 12.06 -47.84
CA ARG A 67 -0.94 11.42 -49.19
C ARG A 67 -0.42 9.96 -49.19
N GLY A 68 -0.69 9.20 -48.12
CA GLY A 68 -0.24 7.81 -48.00
C GLY A 68 1.26 7.65 -47.77
N LYS A 69 1.99 8.74 -47.47
CA LYS A 69 3.38 8.70 -47.03
C LYS A 69 3.44 9.02 -45.53
N SER A 70 4.09 8.15 -44.78
CA SER A 70 4.29 8.29 -43.33
C SER A 70 5.56 9.10 -43.04
N TYR A 71 5.49 9.92 -41.99
CA TYR A 71 6.56 10.75 -41.47
C TYR A 71 6.71 10.48 -39.97
N ALA A 72 7.92 10.15 -39.53
CA ALA A 72 8.28 10.09 -38.12
C ALA A 72 9.17 11.30 -37.81
N VAL A 73 8.81 12.09 -36.80
CA VAL A 73 9.45 13.35 -36.47
C VAL A 73 9.71 13.41 -34.98
N SER A 74 10.97 13.66 -34.61
CA SER A 74 11.36 14.15 -33.30
C SER A 74 11.58 15.67 -33.38
N LEU A 75 11.01 16.44 -32.45
CA LEU A 75 11.28 17.88 -32.41
C LEU A 75 12.73 18.20 -32.05
N ALA A 76 13.44 17.29 -31.37
CA ALA A 76 14.87 17.43 -31.11
C ALA A 76 15.70 17.50 -32.40
N ASP A 77 15.21 16.93 -33.50
CA ASP A 77 15.92 16.86 -34.78
C ASP A 77 15.60 18.05 -35.72
N ILE A 78 14.61 18.89 -35.36
CA ILE A 78 14.19 20.04 -36.16
C ILE A 78 14.51 21.33 -35.43
N SER A 79 15.10 22.30 -36.15
CA SER A 79 15.36 23.62 -35.59
C SER A 79 14.06 24.38 -35.30
N PRO A 80 13.85 24.85 -34.06
CA PRO A 80 12.70 25.68 -33.72
C PRO A 80 12.88 27.13 -34.20
N GLN A 81 11.78 27.89 -34.18
CA GLN A 81 11.79 29.35 -34.19
C GLN A 81 11.00 29.87 -32.99
N ILE A 82 11.62 30.71 -32.16
CA ILE A 82 10.90 31.45 -31.12
C ILE A 82 10.09 32.58 -31.78
N LEU A 83 8.77 32.51 -31.64
CA LEU A 83 7.86 33.56 -32.09
C LEU A 83 7.58 34.58 -30.99
N SER A 84 7.64 34.17 -29.73
CA SER A 84 7.44 35.02 -28.56
C SER A 84 8.13 34.41 -27.35
N ALA A 85 8.79 35.24 -26.53
CA ALA A 85 9.40 34.86 -25.26
C ALA A 85 9.31 36.05 -24.29
N THR A 86 8.12 36.28 -23.75
CA THR A 86 7.84 37.26 -22.70
C THR A 86 7.79 36.56 -21.33
N SER A 87 7.66 37.34 -20.25
CA SER A 87 7.55 36.78 -18.90
C SER A 87 6.32 35.89 -18.69
N ASP A 88 5.25 36.13 -19.46
CA ASP A 88 3.94 35.48 -19.36
C ASP A 88 3.64 34.54 -20.54
N LYS A 89 4.43 34.57 -21.62
CA LYS A 89 4.18 33.76 -22.82
C LYS A 89 5.48 33.32 -23.51
N ILE A 90 5.57 32.03 -23.82
CA ILE A 90 6.60 31.45 -24.69
C ILE A 90 5.88 30.76 -25.84
N GLN A 91 6.18 31.12 -27.08
CA GLN A 91 5.61 30.51 -28.27
C GLN A 91 6.72 30.08 -29.22
N ILE A 92 6.74 28.80 -29.54
CA ILE A 92 7.77 28.14 -30.35
C ILE A 92 7.10 27.48 -31.55
N PHE A 93 7.76 27.58 -32.70
CA PHE A 93 7.28 27.10 -33.98
C PHE A 93 8.25 26.11 -34.62
N TRP A 94 7.70 25.04 -35.21
CA TRP A 94 8.43 24.10 -36.06
C TRP A 94 7.73 23.93 -37.40
N GLN A 95 8.51 23.98 -38.48
CA GLN A 95 8.06 23.59 -39.81
C GLN A 95 8.35 22.09 -40.00
N LEU A 96 7.29 21.29 -40.08
CA LEU A 96 7.37 19.85 -40.30
C LEU A 96 7.28 19.54 -41.81
N PRO A 97 7.66 18.32 -42.25
CA PRO A 97 7.46 17.87 -43.62
C PRO A 97 6.00 17.99 -44.13
N SER A 98 5.83 18.01 -45.46
CA SER A 98 4.52 18.08 -46.14
C SER A 98 3.63 19.27 -45.75
N ASP A 99 4.23 20.46 -45.61
CA ASP A 99 3.52 21.69 -45.23
C ASP A 99 2.73 21.56 -43.92
N VAL A 100 3.21 20.76 -42.97
CA VAL A 100 2.64 20.70 -41.62
C VAL A 100 3.38 21.68 -40.72
N ARG A 101 2.65 22.39 -39.86
CA ARG A 101 3.20 23.32 -38.88
C ARG A 101 2.84 22.87 -37.49
N LEU A 102 3.79 22.98 -36.56
CA LEU A 102 3.55 22.72 -35.16
C LEU A 102 3.89 23.96 -34.34
N TYR A 103 2.98 24.34 -33.45
CA TYR A 103 3.19 25.41 -32.49
C TYR A 103 3.08 24.86 -31.08
N GLN A 104 3.97 25.29 -30.21
CA GLN A 104 3.82 25.12 -28.77
C GLN A 104 3.73 26.49 -28.11
N THR A 105 2.70 26.70 -27.30
CA THR A 105 2.48 27.95 -26.59
C THR A 105 2.33 27.68 -25.09
N PHE A 106 3.27 28.19 -24.31
CA PHE A 106 3.19 28.23 -22.86
C PHE A 106 2.67 29.61 -22.44
N THR A 107 1.66 29.68 -21.58
CA THR A 107 1.07 30.95 -21.14
C THR A 107 0.75 30.91 -19.65
N ILE A 108 1.19 31.92 -18.93
CA ILE A 108 0.82 32.12 -17.52
C ILE A 108 -0.53 32.82 -17.46
N LYS A 109 -1.48 32.24 -16.72
CA LYS A 109 -2.82 32.80 -16.49
C LYS A 109 -3.12 32.81 -15.00
N GLY A 110 -2.89 33.95 -14.36
CA GLY A 110 -2.97 34.04 -12.90
C GLY A 110 -1.93 33.13 -12.26
N GLU A 111 -2.38 32.18 -11.44
CA GLU A 111 -1.52 31.24 -10.71
C GLU A 111 -1.24 29.93 -11.47
N GLU A 112 -1.60 29.87 -12.75
CA GLU A 112 -1.50 28.65 -13.57
C GLU A 112 -0.63 28.84 -14.81
N VAL A 113 -0.12 27.73 -15.34
CA VAL A 113 0.58 27.69 -16.63
C VAL A 113 -0.14 26.76 -17.59
N ASP A 114 -0.61 27.31 -18.70
CA ASP A 114 -1.17 26.56 -19.82
C ASP A 114 -0.06 26.19 -20.80
N TRP A 115 -0.01 24.92 -21.22
CA TRP A 115 0.80 24.45 -22.34
C TRP A 115 -0.14 23.98 -23.47
N GLU A 116 -0.14 24.69 -24.59
CA GLU A 116 -0.93 24.37 -25.77
C GLU A 116 -0.03 23.87 -26.90
N ILE A 117 -0.47 22.81 -27.58
CA ILE A 117 0.16 22.19 -28.74
C ILE A 117 -0.83 22.28 -29.90
N GLU A 118 -0.43 22.92 -30.98
CA GLU A 118 -1.24 23.10 -32.18
C GLU A 118 -0.56 22.48 -33.40
N PHE A 119 -1.20 21.47 -33.97
CA PHE A 119 -0.86 20.88 -35.25
C PHE A 119 -1.73 21.51 -36.35
N PHE A 120 -1.09 22.24 -37.26
CA PHE A 120 -1.75 22.92 -38.37
C PHE A 120 -1.36 22.28 -39.70
N ASN A 121 -2.34 21.66 -40.37
CA ASN A 121 -2.15 21.06 -41.68
C ASN A 121 -2.31 22.14 -42.77
N ARG A 122 -1.22 22.71 -43.28
CA ARG A 122 -1.29 23.66 -44.41
C ARG A 122 -1.30 22.99 -45.78
N SER A 123 -1.23 21.67 -45.83
CA SER A 123 -1.27 20.96 -47.10
C SER A 123 -2.69 20.94 -47.68
N HIS A 124 -2.78 20.60 -48.97
CA HIS A 124 -4.05 20.41 -49.67
C HIS A 124 -4.69 19.03 -49.42
N HIS A 125 -4.10 18.20 -48.57
CA HIS A 125 -4.55 16.83 -48.30
C HIS A 125 -4.78 16.63 -46.81
N PRO A 126 -5.67 15.70 -46.38
CA PRO A 126 -5.77 15.34 -44.98
C PRO A 126 -4.42 14.83 -44.44
N ALA A 127 -4.14 15.17 -43.18
CA ALA A 127 -2.99 14.67 -42.43
C ALA A 127 -3.51 13.84 -41.24
N THR A 128 -3.06 12.60 -41.10
CA THR A 128 -3.48 11.73 -40.00
C THR A 128 -2.32 11.53 -39.04
N VAL A 129 -2.41 12.09 -37.84
CA VAL A 129 -1.48 11.85 -36.74
C VAL A 129 -1.78 10.48 -36.15
N THR A 130 -0.86 9.54 -36.33
CA THR A 130 -1.02 8.14 -35.89
C THR A 130 -0.45 7.92 -34.51
N ASP A 131 0.74 8.49 -34.24
CA ASP A 131 1.33 8.54 -32.90
C ASP A 131 1.72 9.97 -32.53
N LEU A 132 1.44 10.36 -31.30
CA LEU A 132 1.89 11.63 -30.72
C LEU A 132 2.21 11.38 -29.25
N TRP A 133 3.48 11.53 -28.88
CA TRP A 133 3.92 11.35 -27.50
C TRP A 133 4.86 12.45 -27.02
N PHE A 134 4.93 12.56 -25.71
CA PHE A 134 5.75 13.51 -24.98
C PHE A 134 6.45 12.84 -23.81
N SER A 135 7.56 13.43 -23.37
CA SER A 135 8.23 13.08 -22.12
C SER A 135 7.99 14.17 -21.08
N LEU A 136 7.91 13.79 -19.81
CA LEU A 136 7.78 14.71 -18.68
C LEU A 136 9.06 14.71 -17.83
N PRO A 137 9.99 15.66 -18.06
CA PRO A 137 11.20 15.81 -17.26
C PRO A 137 10.90 16.62 -15.99
N VAL A 138 10.08 16.03 -15.11
CA VAL A 138 9.62 16.66 -13.87
C VAL A 138 9.85 15.72 -12.70
N GLY A 139 10.65 16.19 -11.74
CA GLY A 139 10.82 15.55 -10.44
C GLY A 139 11.63 14.25 -10.49
N ALA A 140 12.69 14.19 -11.29
CA ALA A 140 13.66 13.10 -11.21
C ALA A 140 14.26 13.01 -9.79
N LEU A 141 14.44 11.78 -9.29
CA LEU A 141 15.04 11.52 -7.99
C LEU A 141 16.52 11.91 -7.99
N ASP A 142 16.95 12.66 -6.97
CA ASP A 142 18.33 13.02 -6.69
C ASP A 142 18.66 12.60 -5.25
N GLU A 143 19.37 11.49 -5.07
CA GLU A 143 19.74 10.97 -3.76
C GLU A 143 20.77 11.86 -3.02
N SER A 144 21.33 12.88 -3.68
CA SER A 144 22.24 13.84 -3.05
C SER A 144 21.53 14.94 -2.26
N ILE A 145 20.21 15.09 -2.43
CA ILE A 145 19.39 16.09 -1.73
C ILE A 145 18.44 15.44 -0.71
N GLN A 146 17.88 16.24 0.19
CA GLN A 146 17.02 15.74 1.26
C GLN A 146 15.67 15.24 0.74
N ALA A 147 15.04 14.29 1.43
CA ALA A 147 13.77 13.68 1.02
C ALA A 147 12.66 14.72 0.76
N HIS A 148 12.58 15.79 1.56
CA HIS A 148 11.58 16.86 1.38
C HIS A 148 11.75 17.68 0.08
N GLN A 149 12.90 17.58 -0.57
CA GLN A 149 13.22 18.26 -1.84
C GLN A 149 13.02 17.35 -3.05
N ASN A 150 13.00 16.04 -2.83
CA ASN A 150 12.68 15.05 -3.84
C ASN A 150 11.15 14.91 -3.99
N LEU A 151 10.71 14.57 -5.19
CA LEU A 151 9.29 14.46 -5.54
C LEU A 151 8.93 13.03 -5.88
N ASN A 152 7.77 12.56 -5.42
CA ASN A 152 7.14 11.35 -5.91
C ASN A 152 6.09 11.72 -6.97
N ARG A 153 6.17 11.06 -8.13
CA ARG A 153 5.24 11.25 -9.24
C ARG A 153 4.08 10.27 -9.14
N HIS A 154 2.88 10.77 -9.33
CA HIS A 154 1.65 10.00 -9.48
C HIS A 154 1.03 10.32 -10.84
N PHE A 155 0.40 9.33 -11.48
CA PHE A 155 -0.33 9.58 -12.72
C PHE A 155 -1.52 8.65 -12.92
N SER A 156 -2.51 9.19 -13.62
CA SER A 156 -3.72 8.48 -14.05
C SER A 156 -3.83 8.57 -15.57
N LEU A 157 -3.66 7.45 -16.26
CA LEU A 157 -3.91 7.34 -17.72
C LEU A 157 -5.39 7.02 -17.89
N ASN A 158 -6.19 8.06 -18.05
CA ASN A 158 -7.63 7.94 -17.92
C ASN A 158 -8.40 8.72 -18.99
N GLY A 159 -7.93 8.64 -20.23
CA GLY A 159 -8.54 9.33 -21.36
C GLY A 159 -8.56 10.84 -21.12
N ASN A 160 -9.73 11.47 -21.26
CA ASN A 160 -9.90 12.92 -21.08
C ASN A 160 -9.82 13.38 -19.62
N ALA A 161 -9.90 12.45 -18.66
CA ALA A 161 -9.76 12.74 -17.24
C ALA A 161 -8.36 12.38 -16.70
N SER A 162 -7.37 12.21 -17.58
CA SER A 162 -5.99 11.95 -17.18
C SER A 162 -5.42 13.09 -16.33
N PHE A 163 -4.49 12.77 -15.43
CA PHE A 163 -3.76 13.76 -14.65
C PHE A 163 -2.42 13.21 -14.17
N PHE A 164 -1.53 14.11 -13.77
CA PHE A 164 -0.29 13.80 -13.08
C PHE A 164 -0.16 14.72 -11.88
N TYR A 165 0.39 14.24 -10.78
CA TYR A 165 0.82 15.14 -9.73
C TYR A 165 2.16 14.72 -9.12
N TRP A 166 2.88 15.70 -8.58
CA TRP A 166 4.15 15.51 -7.93
C TRP A 166 4.10 16.12 -6.54
N THR A 167 4.30 15.28 -5.54
CA THR A 167 4.31 15.66 -4.13
C THR A 167 5.69 15.42 -3.54
N SER A 168 6.08 16.18 -2.52
CA SER A 168 7.28 15.88 -1.74
C SER A 168 7.23 14.43 -1.23
N LEU A 169 8.36 13.73 -1.15
CA LEU A 169 8.39 12.40 -0.51
C LEU A 169 7.85 12.44 0.92
N THR A 170 8.03 13.57 1.61
CA THR A 170 7.49 13.79 2.96
C THR A 170 5.97 14.03 3.00
N GLY A 171 5.33 14.23 1.86
CA GLY A 171 3.92 14.63 1.76
C GLY A 171 3.63 16.06 2.17
N GLN A 172 4.66 16.85 2.50
CA GLN A 172 4.54 18.21 3.00
C GLN A 172 4.85 19.26 1.93
N GLY A 173 4.08 20.35 1.94
CA GLY A 173 4.17 21.47 1.02
C GLY A 173 3.31 21.31 -0.23
N ASP A 174 3.43 22.28 -1.14
CA ASP A 174 2.62 22.33 -2.36
C ASP A 174 2.87 21.14 -3.30
N ILE A 175 1.80 20.70 -3.94
CA ILE A 175 1.75 19.61 -4.90
C ILE A 175 1.59 20.20 -6.31
N LEU A 176 2.51 19.90 -7.21
CA LEU A 176 2.35 20.26 -8.62
C LEU A 176 1.34 19.32 -9.26
N LEU A 177 0.29 19.86 -9.88
CA LEU A 177 -0.75 19.12 -10.59
C LEU A 177 -0.73 19.50 -12.07
N MET A 178 -0.67 18.49 -12.95
CA MET A 178 -0.90 18.61 -14.39
C MET A 178 -2.24 17.99 -14.76
N THR A 179 -3.13 18.78 -15.39
CA THR A 179 -4.43 18.33 -15.91
C THR A 179 -4.54 18.52 -17.42
N MET A 180 -5.53 17.88 -18.03
CA MET A 180 -5.77 17.94 -19.48
C MET A 180 -6.51 19.22 -19.89
N ARG A 181 -6.10 19.84 -21.00
CA ARG A 181 -6.94 20.85 -21.69
C ARG A 181 -8.07 20.15 -22.46
N LYS A 182 -9.12 20.92 -22.81
CA LYS A 182 -10.20 20.46 -23.69
C LYS A 182 -9.61 19.87 -24.98
N GLY A 183 -10.08 18.68 -25.36
CA GLY A 183 -9.63 17.97 -26.57
C GLY A 183 -8.39 17.10 -26.37
N THR A 184 -7.85 17.04 -25.14
CA THR A 184 -6.67 16.23 -24.80
C THR A 184 -7.10 14.95 -24.09
N SER A 185 -6.43 13.86 -24.41
CA SER A 185 -6.51 12.58 -23.72
C SER A 185 -5.14 11.93 -23.73
N ILE A 186 -4.83 11.15 -22.71
CA ILE A 186 -3.67 10.26 -22.70
C ILE A 186 -4.19 8.84 -22.68
N GLU A 187 -3.66 8.01 -23.58
CA GLU A 187 -4.20 6.68 -23.86
C GLU A 187 -3.16 5.56 -23.76
N TYR A 188 -1.87 5.88 -23.67
CA TYR A 188 -0.80 4.88 -23.50
C TYR A 188 0.44 5.47 -22.83
N ALA A 189 1.19 4.61 -22.13
CA ALA A 189 2.49 4.93 -21.56
C ALA A 189 3.45 3.76 -21.65
N THR A 190 4.74 4.09 -21.60
CA THR A 190 5.85 3.13 -21.67
C THR A 190 6.72 3.24 -20.43
N ALA A 191 7.42 2.15 -20.08
CA ALA A 191 8.24 2.08 -18.88
C ALA A 191 9.40 3.10 -18.87
N ASP A 192 9.85 3.56 -20.05
CA ASP A 192 10.88 4.60 -20.21
C ASP A 192 10.32 6.04 -20.16
N GLY A 193 9.06 6.22 -19.74
CA GLY A 193 8.50 7.53 -19.44
C GLY A 193 7.97 8.31 -20.65
N LYS A 194 7.58 7.63 -21.73
CA LYS A 194 6.85 8.25 -22.85
C LYS A 194 5.34 8.10 -22.65
N TYR A 195 4.61 9.20 -22.84
CA TYR A 195 3.15 9.28 -22.69
C TYR A 195 2.51 9.69 -24.01
N TYR A 196 1.51 8.93 -24.46
CA TYR A 196 0.92 9.07 -25.79
C TYR A 196 -0.48 9.68 -25.73
N LEU A 197 -0.71 10.69 -26.58
CA LEU A 197 -2.04 11.23 -26.88
C LEU A 197 -2.74 10.42 -27.97
N HIS A 198 -1.95 9.91 -28.92
CA HIS A 198 -2.33 9.01 -29.99
C HIS A 198 -1.27 7.92 -30.09
N SER A 199 -1.66 6.67 -30.23
CA SER A 199 -0.80 5.49 -30.05
C SER A 199 -1.10 4.36 -31.04
N THR A 200 -1.50 4.71 -32.26
CA THR A 200 -1.95 3.75 -33.28
C THR A 200 -0.90 2.68 -33.60
N HIS A 201 0.39 3.02 -33.66
CA HIS A 201 1.46 2.05 -33.92
C HIS A 201 2.30 1.73 -32.69
N ALA A 202 2.23 2.55 -31.64
CA ALA A 202 3.01 2.36 -30.42
C ALA A 202 2.50 1.22 -29.53
N VAL A 203 1.19 0.94 -29.58
CA VAL A 203 0.59 -0.19 -28.84
C VAL A 203 0.63 -1.44 -29.70
N ASP A 204 1.19 -2.51 -29.16
CA ASP A 204 1.13 -3.82 -29.79
C ASP A 204 -0.26 -4.44 -29.55
N ARG A 205 -1.03 -4.63 -30.62
CA ARG A 205 -2.37 -5.20 -30.57
C ARG A 205 -2.41 -6.69 -30.90
N THR A 206 -1.25 -7.36 -31.00
CA THR A 206 -1.20 -8.81 -31.31
C THR A 206 -1.75 -9.67 -30.16
N ASP A 207 -1.34 -9.38 -28.93
CA ASP A 207 -1.79 -10.07 -27.70
C ASP A 207 -2.75 -9.22 -26.83
N ASP A 208 -3.06 -8.00 -27.29
CA ASP A 208 -3.99 -6.99 -26.73
C ASP A 208 -4.02 -6.86 -25.19
N THR A 209 -2.86 -6.97 -24.55
CA THR A 209 -2.74 -6.79 -23.09
C THR A 209 -3.06 -5.35 -22.64
N TRP A 210 -2.97 -4.37 -23.54
CA TRP A 210 -3.26 -2.96 -23.27
C TRP A 210 -4.75 -2.65 -23.47
N ARG A 211 -5.44 -2.29 -22.39
CA ARG A 211 -6.91 -2.30 -22.37
C ARG A 211 -7.58 -1.00 -22.78
N LEU A 212 -6.83 0.10 -22.83
CA LEU A 212 -7.39 1.38 -23.28
C LEU A 212 -7.35 1.45 -24.82
N PRO A 213 -8.33 2.10 -25.47
CA PRO A 213 -8.32 2.29 -26.92
C PRO A 213 -7.09 3.07 -27.40
N SER A 214 -6.55 2.72 -28.57
CA SER A 214 -5.56 3.52 -29.28
C SER A 214 -6.24 4.31 -30.39
N THR A 215 -5.91 5.59 -30.51
CA THR A 215 -6.54 6.49 -31.46
C THR A 215 -5.51 7.14 -32.39
N SER A 216 -6.03 7.67 -33.50
CA SER A 216 -5.34 8.60 -34.40
C SER A 216 -6.18 9.86 -34.57
N LYS A 217 -5.57 10.93 -35.07
CA LYS A 217 -6.27 12.19 -35.37
C LYS A 217 -6.08 12.61 -36.80
N THR A 218 -7.18 12.62 -37.56
CA THR A 218 -7.19 13.20 -38.92
C THR A 218 -7.49 14.69 -38.87
N VAL A 219 -6.62 15.49 -39.46
CA VAL A 219 -6.70 16.94 -39.59
C VAL A 219 -6.92 17.29 -41.07
N GLN A 220 -8.06 17.92 -41.36
CA GLN A 220 -8.44 18.29 -42.72
C GLN A 220 -7.47 19.32 -43.34
N PRO A 221 -7.44 19.48 -44.68
CA PRO A 221 -6.68 20.55 -45.32
C PRO A 221 -7.00 21.91 -44.71
N TYR A 222 -5.96 22.67 -44.35
CA TYR A 222 -6.05 23.95 -43.63
C TYR A 222 -6.75 23.85 -42.26
N GLY A 223 -6.90 22.64 -41.73
CA GLY A 223 -7.48 22.37 -40.43
C GLY A 223 -6.42 22.41 -39.33
N HIS A 224 -6.92 22.58 -38.10
CA HIS A 224 -6.12 22.67 -36.89
C HIS A 224 -6.51 21.55 -35.92
N TYR A 225 -5.53 20.98 -35.25
CA TYR A 225 -5.72 20.12 -34.08
C TYR A 225 -4.99 20.73 -32.89
N VAL A 226 -5.76 21.07 -31.86
CA VAL A 226 -5.25 21.71 -30.65
C VAL A 226 -5.45 20.77 -29.47
N THR A 227 -4.39 20.59 -28.68
CA THR A 227 -4.32 19.74 -27.49
C THR A 227 -3.38 20.39 -26.47
N GLY A 228 -3.27 19.83 -25.26
CA GLY A 228 -2.27 20.26 -24.29
C GLY A 228 -2.71 20.15 -22.84
N PHE A 229 -2.02 20.87 -21.97
CA PHE A 229 -2.05 20.63 -20.53
C PHE A 229 -2.13 21.93 -19.73
N ASN A 230 -2.46 21.82 -18.46
CA ASN A 230 -2.46 22.91 -17.50
C ASN A 230 -1.71 22.48 -16.24
N PHE A 231 -0.82 23.34 -15.74
CA PHE A 231 -0.05 23.17 -14.52
C PHE A 231 -0.52 24.17 -13.45
N THR A 232 -0.74 23.67 -12.25
CA THR A 232 -1.17 24.45 -11.08
C THR A 232 -0.63 23.82 -9.81
N LEU A 233 -0.55 24.58 -8.72
CA LEU A 233 -0.24 24.05 -7.40
C LEU A 233 -1.51 23.74 -6.62
N ALA A 234 -1.50 22.65 -5.87
CA ALA A 234 -2.47 22.31 -4.84
C ALA A 234 -1.77 22.28 -3.47
N GLY A 235 -2.32 22.91 -2.46
CA GLY A 235 -1.72 22.95 -1.12
C GLY A 235 -1.85 21.64 -0.34
N ASN A 236 -2.71 20.72 -0.79
CA ASN A 236 -2.85 19.38 -0.20
C ASN A 236 -3.60 18.41 -1.14
N HIS A 237 -3.66 17.14 -0.74
CA HIS A 237 -4.33 16.06 -1.47
C HIS A 237 -5.84 16.29 -1.72
N GLU A 238 -6.55 17.05 -0.87
CA GLU A 238 -7.98 17.33 -1.09
C GLU A 238 -8.18 18.35 -2.21
N GLU A 239 -7.31 19.35 -2.27
CA GLU A 239 -7.37 20.38 -3.30
C GLU A 239 -7.09 19.81 -4.70
N ILE A 240 -6.31 18.73 -4.82
CA ILE A 240 -6.12 18.00 -6.08
C ILE A 240 -7.47 17.60 -6.70
N GLN A 241 -8.36 17.00 -5.91
CA GLN A 241 -9.67 16.59 -6.39
C GLN A 241 -10.53 17.79 -6.81
N THR A 242 -10.43 18.91 -6.09
CA THR A 242 -11.13 20.15 -6.45
C THR A 242 -10.61 20.70 -7.78
N LYS A 243 -9.29 20.75 -7.98
CA LYS A 243 -8.69 21.23 -9.23
C LYS A 243 -8.98 20.32 -10.43
N ILE A 244 -8.95 18.99 -10.24
CA ILE A 244 -9.39 18.04 -11.29
C ILE A 244 -10.84 18.33 -11.69
N TYR A 245 -11.73 18.52 -10.72
CA TYR A 245 -13.13 18.87 -10.96
C TYR A 245 -13.29 20.21 -11.70
N ASP A 246 -12.58 21.26 -11.28
CA ASP A 246 -12.65 22.58 -11.90
C ASP A 246 -12.14 22.60 -13.34
N LYS A 247 -11.17 21.73 -13.65
CA LYS A 247 -10.65 21.48 -14.99
C LYS A 247 -11.54 20.54 -15.81
N GLN A 248 -12.76 20.28 -15.35
CA GLN A 248 -13.75 19.44 -16.02
C GLN A 248 -13.27 17.99 -16.20
N GLY A 249 -12.44 17.49 -15.29
CA GLY A 249 -12.15 16.08 -15.13
C GLY A 249 -13.27 15.34 -14.40
N VAL A 250 -13.03 14.06 -14.13
CA VAL A 250 -13.91 13.23 -13.30
C VAL A 250 -13.13 12.82 -12.06
N VAL A 251 -13.61 13.22 -10.89
CA VAL A 251 -13.10 12.72 -9.61
C VAL A 251 -13.84 11.44 -9.28
N VAL A 252 -13.10 10.40 -8.95
CA VAL A 252 -13.63 9.07 -8.65
C VAL A 252 -13.38 8.75 -7.19
N LYS A 253 -14.43 8.34 -6.48
CA LYS A 253 -14.32 7.70 -5.17
C LYS A 253 -15.04 6.36 -5.23
N VAL A 254 -14.37 5.31 -4.78
CA VAL A 254 -14.95 3.95 -4.71
C VAL A 254 -14.84 3.41 -3.30
N ALA A 255 -15.78 2.55 -2.93
CA ALA A 255 -15.77 1.79 -1.68
C ALA A 255 -16.28 0.37 -1.95
N PRO A 256 -15.61 -0.70 -1.49
CA PRO A 256 -14.43 -0.66 -0.61
C PRO A 256 -13.09 -0.48 -1.35
N GLY A 257 -13.06 -0.64 -2.67
CA GLY A 257 -11.88 -0.43 -3.51
C GLY A 257 -12.06 -0.94 -4.95
N MET A 258 -10.95 -1.05 -5.69
CA MET A 258 -10.96 -1.51 -7.09
C MET A 258 -10.53 -2.96 -7.29
N VAL A 259 -9.99 -3.60 -6.25
CA VAL A 259 -9.85 -5.05 -6.18
C VAL A 259 -10.97 -5.57 -5.30
N VAL A 260 -11.84 -6.40 -5.86
CA VAL A 260 -13.12 -6.77 -5.22
C VAL A 260 -13.47 -8.23 -5.49
N THR A 261 -14.48 -8.74 -4.80
CA THR A 261 -14.97 -10.11 -4.99
C THR A 261 -16.43 -10.11 -5.46
N PRO A 262 -16.96 -11.19 -6.08
CA PRO A 262 -18.35 -11.25 -6.57
C PRO A 262 -19.45 -11.06 -5.51
N GLU A 263 -19.11 -11.25 -4.23
CA GLU A 263 -19.99 -11.06 -3.07
C GLU A 263 -20.05 -9.60 -2.60
N MET A 264 -19.05 -8.78 -2.94
CA MET A 264 -18.99 -7.38 -2.55
C MET A 264 -19.93 -6.53 -3.40
N GLU A 265 -20.59 -5.61 -2.73
CA GLU A 265 -21.25 -4.49 -3.38
C GLU A 265 -20.33 -3.28 -3.39
N VAL A 266 -20.05 -2.75 -4.57
CA VAL A 266 -19.14 -1.61 -4.73
C VAL A 266 -19.94 -0.34 -4.89
N CYS A 267 -19.73 0.64 -4.02
CA CYS A 267 -20.25 1.99 -4.17
C CYS A 267 -19.25 2.85 -4.94
N CYS A 268 -19.75 3.66 -5.88
CA CYS A 268 -18.93 4.55 -6.69
C CYS A 268 -19.58 5.94 -6.74
N ALA A 269 -18.80 6.97 -6.47
CA ALA A 269 -19.16 8.37 -6.66
C ALA A 269 -18.30 8.95 -7.78
N LEU A 270 -18.96 9.51 -8.79
CA LEU A 270 -18.33 10.24 -9.88
C LEU A 270 -18.71 11.70 -9.73
N ARG A 271 -17.75 12.56 -9.39
CA ARG A 271 -17.96 14.02 -9.32
C ARG A 271 -17.39 14.68 -10.56
N SER A 272 -18.24 15.33 -11.35
CA SER A 272 -17.82 16.02 -12.57
C SER A 272 -18.70 17.21 -12.90
N LYS A 273 -18.06 18.33 -13.28
CA LYS A 273 -18.74 19.54 -13.72
C LYS A 273 -19.48 19.37 -15.05
N LEU A 274 -19.08 18.37 -15.84
CA LEU A 274 -19.79 17.98 -17.05
C LEU A 274 -20.73 16.81 -16.73
N PRO A 275 -21.90 16.73 -17.38
CA PRO A 275 -22.85 15.67 -17.09
C PRO A 275 -22.27 14.30 -17.44
N VAL A 276 -22.43 13.32 -16.54
CA VAL A 276 -22.17 11.91 -16.84
C VAL A 276 -23.35 11.38 -17.65
N THR A 277 -23.09 11.00 -18.90
CA THR A 277 -24.14 10.64 -19.87
C THR A 277 -24.36 9.13 -19.98
N GLY A 278 -23.40 8.31 -19.57
CA GLY A 278 -23.58 6.86 -19.50
C GLY A 278 -22.36 6.09 -19.04
N LEU A 279 -22.58 4.87 -18.56
CA LEU A 279 -21.56 3.89 -18.22
C LEU A 279 -21.73 2.66 -19.11
N ALA A 280 -20.63 2.12 -19.63
CA ALA A 280 -20.61 0.88 -20.40
C ALA A 280 -19.61 -0.10 -19.78
N ALA A 281 -20.10 -1.26 -19.33
CA ALA A 281 -19.26 -2.36 -18.87
C ALA A 281 -18.64 -3.11 -20.06
N GLU A 282 -17.41 -3.57 -19.91
CA GLU A 282 -16.75 -4.48 -20.86
C GLU A 282 -17.51 -5.81 -20.98
N TYR A 283 -18.08 -6.30 -19.87
CA TYR A 283 -18.85 -7.55 -19.80
C TYR A 283 -20.28 -7.29 -19.25
N PRO A 284 -21.21 -6.70 -20.02
CA PRO A 284 -22.53 -6.31 -19.52
C PRO A 284 -23.40 -7.45 -18.98
N ALA A 285 -23.18 -8.69 -19.44
CA ALA A 285 -23.93 -9.86 -18.97
C ALA A 285 -23.43 -10.39 -17.61
N GLU A 286 -22.22 -10.02 -17.21
CA GLU A 286 -21.54 -10.51 -16.00
C GLU A 286 -21.28 -9.38 -14.99
N MET A 287 -21.98 -8.26 -15.16
CA MET A 287 -21.88 -7.08 -14.30
C MET A 287 -23.24 -6.38 -14.16
N GLN A 288 -23.58 -6.01 -12.94
CA GLN A 288 -24.73 -5.17 -12.66
C GLN A 288 -24.28 -3.74 -12.31
N ILE A 289 -24.84 -2.75 -13.01
CA ILE A 289 -24.68 -1.33 -12.70
C ILE A 289 -26.04 -0.78 -12.26
N THR A 290 -26.11 -0.24 -11.04
CA THR A 290 -27.32 0.39 -10.49
C THR A 290 -27.04 1.87 -10.25
N SER A 291 -27.81 2.76 -10.87
CA SER A 291 -27.77 4.19 -10.53
C SER A 291 -28.49 4.45 -9.21
N LEU A 292 -27.84 5.17 -8.30
CA LEU A 292 -28.41 5.64 -7.03
C LEU A 292 -28.86 7.10 -7.12
N GLY A 293 -28.81 7.68 -8.32
CA GLY A 293 -29.16 9.08 -8.58
C GLY A 293 -27.98 10.04 -8.46
N GLN A 294 -28.31 11.33 -8.53
CA GLN A 294 -27.36 12.43 -8.43
C GLN A 294 -27.61 13.19 -7.12
N LYS A 295 -26.55 13.50 -6.39
CA LYS A 295 -26.57 14.36 -5.20
C LYS A 295 -26.13 15.79 -5.56
N ALA A 296 -26.23 16.70 -4.58
CA ALA A 296 -25.69 18.05 -4.70
C ALA A 296 -24.19 18.02 -5.05
N GLY A 297 -23.70 19.08 -5.72
CA GLY A 297 -22.29 19.20 -6.09
C GLY A 297 -21.88 18.28 -7.25
N ASP A 298 -22.76 18.09 -8.24
CA ASP A 298 -22.47 17.36 -9.49
C ASP A 298 -21.88 15.96 -9.29
N THR A 299 -22.40 15.25 -8.27
CA THR A 299 -21.93 13.92 -7.88
C THR A 299 -22.96 12.85 -8.24
N TYR A 300 -22.56 11.92 -9.10
CA TYR A 300 -23.37 10.81 -9.59
C TYR A 300 -23.00 9.54 -8.82
N LEU A 301 -24.00 8.88 -8.24
CA LEU A 301 -23.79 7.71 -7.40
C LEU A 301 -24.21 6.44 -8.10
N TYR A 302 -23.38 5.42 -8.00
CA TYR A 302 -23.61 4.10 -8.57
C TYR A 302 -23.28 3.00 -7.58
N LYS A 303 -23.88 1.84 -7.83
CA LYS A 303 -23.56 0.58 -7.19
C LYS A 303 -23.22 -0.47 -8.24
N PHE A 304 -22.09 -1.14 -8.08
CA PHE A 304 -21.63 -2.20 -8.98
C PHE A 304 -21.64 -3.56 -8.27
N ARG A 305 -21.95 -4.60 -9.04
CA ARG A 305 -21.73 -5.99 -8.66
C ARG A 305 -21.13 -6.74 -9.84
N PHE A 306 -20.04 -7.45 -9.58
CA PHE A 306 -19.29 -8.19 -10.60
C PHE A 306 -19.54 -9.69 -10.46
N SER A 307 -19.41 -10.43 -11.56
CA SER A 307 -19.46 -11.90 -11.55
C SER A 307 -18.29 -12.54 -12.29
N ARG A 308 -17.63 -11.79 -13.18
CA ARG A 308 -16.48 -12.26 -13.95
C ARG A 308 -15.18 -12.04 -13.18
N LEU A 309 -14.43 -13.11 -12.92
CA LEU A 309 -13.08 -13.03 -12.34
C LEU A 309 -12.07 -12.40 -13.31
N GLY A 310 -11.05 -11.75 -12.75
CA GLY A 310 -10.00 -11.04 -13.48
C GLY A 310 -10.35 -9.59 -13.77
N GLU A 311 -9.75 -9.05 -14.82
CA GLU A 311 -9.88 -7.64 -15.16
C GLU A 311 -11.27 -7.28 -15.71
N ASN A 312 -11.83 -6.15 -15.26
CA ASN A 312 -13.15 -5.65 -15.63
C ASN A 312 -13.10 -4.12 -15.84
N LEU A 313 -13.32 -3.66 -17.07
CA LEU A 313 -13.30 -2.22 -17.41
C LEU A 313 -14.71 -1.63 -17.48
N ILE A 314 -14.89 -0.42 -16.94
CA ILE A 314 -16.08 0.40 -17.15
C ILE A 314 -15.66 1.67 -17.90
N THR A 315 -16.28 1.92 -19.05
CA THR A 315 -16.14 3.20 -19.77
C THR A 315 -17.21 4.18 -19.30
N VAL A 316 -16.78 5.32 -18.77
CA VAL A 316 -17.63 6.45 -18.38
C VAL A 316 -17.65 7.46 -19.52
N ARG A 317 -18.83 7.77 -20.03
CA ARG A 317 -19.07 8.85 -21.00
C ARG A 317 -19.57 10.08 -20.26
N TYR A 318 -18.97 11.24 -20.53
CA TYR A 318 -19.32 12.49 -19.89
C TYR A 318 -19.11 13.69 -20.82
N GLY A 319 -19.87 14.76 -20.61
CA GLY A 319 -19.92 15.89 -21.55
C GLY A 319 -20.40 15.45 -22.94
N GLU A 320 -19.95 16.16 -23.99
CA GLU A 320 -20.34 15.87 -25.38
C GLU A 320 -19.70 14.56 -25.90
N ASP A 321 -18.37 14.46 -25.84
CA ASP A 321 -17.61 13.34 -26.43
C ASP A 321 -16.44 12.87 -25.55
N ARG A 322 -16.48 13.12 -24.23
CA ARG A 322 -15.36 12.75 -23.35
C ARG A 322 -15.56 11.37 -22.75
N VAL A 323 -14.44 10.68 -22.57
CA VAL A 323 -14.39 9.37 -21.93
C VAL A 323 -13.33 9.34 -20.84
N CYS A 324 -13.67 8.61 -19.79
CA CYS A 324 -12.72 8.08 -18.83
C CYS A 324 -13.11 6.64 -18.47
N PHE A 325 -12.29 5.99 -17.66
CA PHE A 325 -12.31 4.57 -17.39
C PHE A 325 -12.22 4.31 -15.89
N LEU A 326 -12.86 3.24 -15.45
CA LEU A 326 -12.70 2.65 -14.12
C LEU A 326 -12.22 1.22 -14.34
N ASP A 327 -11.03 0.89 -13.85
CA ASP A 327 -10.43 -0.43 -14.04
C ASP A 327 -10.44 -1.25 -12.73
N PHE A 328 -11.22 -2.34 -12.71
CA PHE A 328 -11.38 -3.22 -11.57
C PHE A 328 -10.70 -4.58 -11.80
N PHE A 329 -10.26 -5.20 -10.71
CA PHE A 329 -9.85 -6.60 -10.69
C PHE A 329 -10.76 -7.39 -9.75
N VAL A 330 -11.34 -8.47 -10.25
CA VAL A 330 -12.27 -9.30 -9.48
C VAL A 330 -11.58 -10.61 -9.11
N THR A 331 -11.36 -10.83 -7.81
CA THR A 331 -10.75 -12.06 -7.28
C THR A 331 -11.80 -13.06 -6.84
N GLU A 332 -11.40 -14.30 -6.55
CA GLU A 332 -12.24 -15.17 -5.71
C GLU A 332 -12.46 -14.54 -4.32
N PRO A 333 -13.53 -14.94 -3.59
CA PRO A 333 -13.74 -14.55 -2.19
C PRO A 333 -12.45 -14.56 -1.34
N LEU A 334 -12.24 -13.53 -0.52
CA LEU A 334 -10.96 -13.34 0.19
C LEU A 334 -10.59 -14.52 1.09
N GLU A 335 -11.58 -15.16 1.75
CA GLU A 335 -11.34 -16.38 2.53
C GLU A 335 -10.77 -17.52 1.66
N ILE A 336 -11.25 -17.65 0.41
CA ILE A 336 -10.76 -18.66 -0.54
C ILE A 336 -9.32 -18.35 -0.92
N LEU A 337 -9.00 -17.08 -1.23
CA LEU A 337 -7.63 -16.66 -1.54
C LEU A 337 -6.69 -16.99 -0.38
N ILE A 338 -7.07 -16.60 0.84
CA ILE A 338 -6.26 -16.83 2.05
C ILE A 338 -5.94 -18.31 2.21
N LYS A 339 -6.95 -19.17 2.10
CA LYS A 339 -6.78 -20.62 2.25
C LYS A 339 -6.02 -21.25 1.08
N LYS A 340 -6.24 -20.77 -0.15
CA LYS A 340 -5.54 -21.28 -1.34
C LYS A 340 -4.04 -20.96 -1.27
N ARG A 341 -3.66 -19.75 -0.87
CA ARG A 341 -2.24 -19.37 -0.79
C ARG A 341 -1.47 -20.25 0.19
N ALA A 342 -1.99 -20.45 1.40
CA ALA A 342 -1.31 -21.28 2.41
C ALA A 342 -1.16 -22.74 1.95
N ARG A 343 -2.22 -23.33 1.39
CA ARG A 343 -2.16 -24.67 0.79
C ARG A 343 -1.17 -24.74 -0.37
N PHE A 344 -1.09 -23.69 -1.19
CA PHE A 344 -0.14 -23.63 -2.29
C PHE A 344 1.30 -23.62 -1.78
N ILE A 345 1.61 -22.77 -0.79
CA ILE A 345 2.96 -22.71 -0.19
C ILE A 345 3.36 -24.10 0.35
N VAL A 346 2.50 -24.73 1.15
CA VAL A 346 2.80 -26.03 1.77
C VAL A 346 2.87 -27.15 0.73
N GLY A 347 1.98 -27.16 -0.25
CA GLY A 347 1.88 -28.25 -1.23
C GLY A 347 2.83 -28.12 -2.43
N ARG A 348 3.33 -26.92 -2.73
CA ARG A 348 4.10 -26.64 -3.96
C ARG A 348 5.44 -25.95 -3.73
N GLN A 349 5.65 -25.34 -2.56
CA GLN A 349 6.80 -24.47 -2.34
C GLN A 349 7.75 -24.95 -1.25
N GLN A 350 7.55 -26.13 -0.66
CA GLN A 350 8.45 -26.66 0.37
C GLN A 350 9.36 -27.78 -0.13
N HIS A 351 10.65 -27.67 0.14
CA HIS A 351 11.64 -28.74 -0.05
C HIS A 351 11.67 -29.67 1.16
N ARG A 352 11.68 -30.99 0.94
CA ARG A 352 11.71 -32.02 2.01
C ARG A 352 12.75 -33.13 1.77
N ASP A 353 13.80 -32.83 1.02
CA ASP A 353 14.90 -33.79 0.79
C ASP A 353 15.92 -33.73 1.94
N PRO A 354 16.01 -34.75 2.81
CA PRO A 354 16.91 -34.75 3.97
C PRO A 354 18.39 -34.84 3.59
N SER A 355 18.74 -35.14 2.33
CA SER A 355 20.12 -35.11 1.85
C SER A 355 20.63 -33.71 1.55
N LYS A 356 19.74 -32.72 1.48
CA LYS A 356 20.05 -31.33 1.13
C LYS A 356 20.21 -30.49 2.39
N TRP A 357 21.13 -29.52 2.35
CA TRP A 357 21.28 -28.55 3.45
C TRP A 357 20.05 -27.67 3.64
N TYR A 358 19.24 -27.52 2.57
CA TYR A 358 17.99 -26.76 2.56
C TYR A 358 16.75 -27.63 2.81
N ASN A 359 16.89 -28.76 3.51
CA ASN A 359 15.75 -29.57 3.93
C ASN A 359 14.77 -28.74 4.79
N GLY A 360 13.49 -28.70 4.42
CA GLY A 360 12.44 -27.93 5.09
C GLY A 360 12.17 -26.55 4.51
N LEU A 361 13.06 -26.02 3.64
CA LEU A 361 12.97 -24.69 3.03
C LEU A 361 11.66 -24.45 2.27
N TYR A 362 11.03 -23.30 2.49
CA TYR A 362 10.06 -22.72 1.55
C TYR A 362 10.77 -21.87 0.49
N SER A 363 10.51 -22.09 -0.80
CA SER A 363 11.22 -21.42 -1.91
C SER A 363 10.27 -20.91 -3.00
N LEU A 364 10.80 -20.24 -4.02
CA LEU A 364 10.02 -19.53 -5.05
C LEU A 364 9.41 -20.50 -6.07
N TRP A 365 8.27 -20.08 -6.62
CA TRP A 365 7.61 -20.78 -7.71
C TRP A 365 7.68 -19.94 -8.99
N ASP A 366 8.10 -20.54 -10.11
CA ASP A 366 7.99 -19.93 -11.43
C ASP A 366 6.62 -20.29 -12.03
N MET A 367 5.70 -19.32 -12.10
CA MET A 367 4.35 -19.55 -12.62
C MET A 367 4.31 -19.86 -14.12
N GLU A 368 5.28 -19.37 -14.89
CA GLU A 368 5.33 -19.61 -16.33
C GLU A 368 5.75 -21.04 -16.64
N LYS A 369 6.75 -21.54 -15.90
CA LYS A 369 7.27 -22.91 -16.05
C LYS A 369 6.53 -23.93 -15.16
N ALA A 370 5.73 -23.46 -14.21
CA ALA A 370 5.05 -24.27 -13.20
C ALA A 370 6.03 -25.20 -12.44
N GLU A 371 7.11 -24.61 -11.92
CA GLU A 371 8.20 -25.30 -11.23
C GLU A 371 8.62 -24.62 -9.92
N LEU A 372 9.06 -25.44 -8.95
CA LEU A 372 9.64 -24.99 -7.69
C LEU A 372 11.14 -24.78 -7.88
N LEU A 373 11.62 -23.59 -7.57
CA LEU A 373 13.04 -23.24 -7.61
C LEU A 373 13.75 -23.70 -6.33
N SER A 374 15.09 -23.79 -6.40
CA SER A 374 15.92 -24.21 -5.26
C SER A 374 17.33 -23.64 -5.38
N PRO A 375 18.15 -23.70 -4.31
CA PRO A 375 19.55 -23.30 -4.39
C PRO A 375 20.38 -24.05 -5.45
N ASP A 376 19.97 -25.27 -5.82
CA ASP A 376 20.62 -26.07 -6.87
C ASP A 376 20.01 -25.84 -8.26
N HIS A 377 18.89 -25.12 -8.34
CA HIS A 377 18.14 -24.87 -9.58
C HIS A 377 17.43 -23.51 -9.52
N LEU A 378 18.11 -22.46 -10.01
CA LEU A 378 17.60 -21.08 -10.01
C LEU A 378 16.57 -20.79 -11.11
N GLY A 379 16.34 -21.73 -12.05
CA GLY A 379 15.56 -21.47 -13.25
C GLY A 379 16.21 -20.36 -14.09
N ASP A 380 15.48 -19.27 -14.35
CA ASP A 380 16.02 -18.09 -15.06
C ASP A 380 16.58 -17.01 -14.12
N LEU A 381 16.47 -17.19 -12.80
CA LEU A 381 17.06 -16.28 -11.81
C LEU A 381 18.59 -16.43 -11.79
N ARG A 382 19.28 -15.39 -11.32
CA ARG A 382 20.74 -15.38 -11.14
C ARG A 382 21.16 -15.21 -9.69
N GLU A 383 20.23 -14.80 -8.84
CA GLU A 383 20.45 -14.40 -7.47
C GLU A 383 20.12 -15.54 -6.50
N GLU A 384 21.16 -16.15 -5.91
CA GLU A 384 21.00 -17.27 -4.96
C GLU A 384 20.14 -16.90 -3.74
N PHE A 385 20.21 -15.64 -3.27
CA PHE A 385 19.48 -15.19 -2.09
C PHE A 385 17.96 -15.33 -2.25
N MET A 386 17.44 -15.23 -3.48
CA MET A 386 16.00 -15.30 -3.73
C MET A 386 15.44 -16.66 -3.35
N VAL A 387 16.21 -17.74 -3.56
CA VAL A 387 15.77 -19.13 -3.35
C VAL A 387 16.43 -19.78 -2.14
N GLY A 388 17.32 -19.07 -1.44
CA GLY A 388 18.18 -19.61 -0.38
C GLY A 388 17.57 -19.72 1.01
N GLY A 389 16.41 -19.09 1.27
CA GLY A 389 15.77 -19.09 2.59
C GLY A 389 16.46 -18.25 3.66
N SER A 390 17.34 -17.34 3.27
CA SER A 390 18.04 -16.43 4.18
C SER A 390 17.76 -14.96 3.86
N ASP A 391 16.67 -14.70 3.14
CA ASP A 391 16.26 -13.35 2.72
C ASP A 391 14.74 -13.32 2.47
N ASP A 392 14.19 -12.13 2.32
CA ASP A 392 12.75 -11.83 2.30
C ASP A 392 11.95 -12.61 1.23
N PRO A 393 12.48 -12.85 0.01
CA PRO A 393 11.75 -13.61 -1.00
C PRO A 393 11.36 -15.03 -0.57
N SER A 394 12.16 -15.68 0.28
CA SER A 394 11.85 -17.03 0.76
C SER A 394 11.21 -17.02 2.15
N ASN A 395 11.64 -16.11 3.04
CA ASN A 395 11.20 -16.10 4.44
C ASN A 395 9.80 -15.50 4.63
N SER A 396 9.28 -14.74 3.65
CA SER A 396 7.91 -14.25 3.65
C SER A 396 6.82 -15.35 3.65
N LYS A 397 7.11 -16.51 3.08
CA LYS A 397 6.17 -17.66 2.98
C LYS A 397 5.78 -18.25 4.33
N PRO A 398 6.73 -18.70 5.19
CA PRO A 398 6.37 -19.28 6.48
C PRO A 398 5.63 -18.30 7.41
N VAL A 399 5.94 -16.99 7.37
CA VAL A 399 5.18 -16.01 8.17
C VAL A 399 3.72 -15.94 7.73
N TYR A 400 3.45 -15.95 6.43
CA TYR A 400 2.08 -16.01 5.92
C TYR A 400 1.34 -17.28 6.34
N VAL A 401 1.97 -18.45 6.21
CA VAL A 401 1.37 -19.73 6.63
C VAL A 401 1.10 -19.70 8.15
N SER A 402 2.01 -19.14 8.95
CA SER A 402 1.81 -19.00 10.40
C SER A 402 0.64 -18.08 10.74
N GLU A 403 0.53 -16.92 10.09
CA GLU A 403 -0.52 -15.94 10.31
C GLU A 403 -1.89 -16.50 9.90
N LYS A 404 -1.96 -17.13 8.72
CA LYS A 404 -3.18 -17.81 8.28
C LYS A 404 -3.62 -18.87 9.29
N ASN A 405 -2.71 -19.66 9.87
CA ASN A 405 -3.07 -20.75 10.78
C ASN A 405 -3.48 -20.29 12.18
N VAL A 406 -3.14 -19.07 12.59
CA VAL A 406 -3.74 -18.40 13.76
C VAL A 406 -5.24 -18.13 13.54
N ILE A 407 -5.63 -17.87 12.29
CA ILE A 407 -7.02 -17.53 11.91
C ILE A 407 -7.83 -18.78 11.55
N TYR A 408 -7.24 -19.65 10.74
CA TYR A 408 -7.84 -20.84 10.12
C TYR A 408 -6.87 -22.03 10.28
N PRO A 409 -6.81 -22.64 11.48
CA PRO A 409 -5.86 -23.70 11.77
C PRO A 409 -6.09 -24.92 10.86
N ASP A 410 -4.99 -25.43 10.31
CA ASP A 410 -4.93 -26.64 9.50
C ASP A 410 -3.74 -27.50 9.96
N ARG A 411 -4.01 -28.78 10.25
CA ARG A 411 -3.01 -29.69 10.82
C ARG A 411 -1.83 -29.95 9.90
N GLU A 412 -2.06 -30.07 8.59
CA GLU A 412 -0.98 -30.36 7.63
C GLU A 412 -0.10 -29.14 7.42
N GLU A 413 -0.69 -27.95 7.40
CA GLU A 413 0.05 -26.70 7.29
C GLU A 413 0.86 -26.39 8.55
N ILE A 414 0.29 -26.61 9.74
CA ILE A 414 1.01 -26.45 11.02
C ILE A 414 2.19 -27.45 11.09
N ALA A 415 1.96 -28.72 10.75
CA ALA A 415 3.05 -29.70 10.69
C ALA A 415 4.14 -29.31 9.67
N SER A 416 3.77 -28.65 8.58
CA SER A 416 4.71 -28.11 7.60
C SER A 416 5.57 -26.98 8.17
N LEU A 417 4.99 -26.09 8.98
CA LEU A 417 5.74 -25.05 9.71
C LEU A 417 6.69 -25.67 10.73
N GLU A 418 6.22 -26.61 11.56
CA GLU A 418 7.09 -27.29 12.53
C GLU A 418 8.25 -28.01 11.84
N TYR A 419 7.99 -28.63 10.68
CA TYR A 419 9.03 -29.24 9.87
C TYR A 419 10.08 -28.20 9.40
N TYR A 420 9.66 -27.02 8.96
CA TYR A 420 10.56 -25.92 8.59
C TYR A 420 11.41 -25.46 9.79
N GLU A 421 10.77 -25.24 10.95
CA GLU A 421 11.46 -24.79 12.16
C GLU A 421 12.50 -25.80 12.65
N GLU A 422 12.16 -27.09 12.65
CA GLU A 422 13.07 -28.16 13.06
C GLU A 422 14.16 -28.44 12.02
N ASN A 423 13.78 -28.48 10.74
CA ASN A 423 14.64 -29.03 9.68
C ASN A 423 15.45 -27.99 8.93
N PHE A 424 15.04 -26.72 8.92
CA PHE A 424 15.72 -25.65 8.21
C PHE A 424 16.22 -24.51 9.11
N VAL A 425 15.46 -24.15 10.16
CA VAL A 425 15.75 -22.96 10.97
C VAL A 425 16.65 -23.24 12.17
N TRP A 426 16.14 -23.96 13.17
CA TRP A 426 16.78 -24.04 14.49
C TRP A 426 18.06 -24.90 14.46
N GLY A 427 19.18 -24.30 14.89
CA GLY A 427 20.52 -24.90 14.81
C GLY A 427 21.13 -24.92 13.41
N LYS A 428 20.54 -24.15 12.48
CA LYS A 428 20.86 -24.10 11.05
C LYS A 428 20.89 -22.63 10.61
N LEU A 429 19.87 -22.16 9.88
CA LEU A 429 19.70 -20.74 9.55
C LEU A 429 19.77 -19.86 10.81
N GLN A 430 19.10 -20.27 11.88
CA GLN A 430 19.18 -19.65 13.20
C GLN A 430 20.09 -20.46 14.13
N ARG A 431 20.94 -19.78 14.88
CA ARG A 431 21.80 -20.38 15.91
C ARG A 431 20.99 -20.74 17.15
N THR A 432 21.37 -21.84 17.82
CA THR A 432 20.76 -22.25 19.10
C THR A 432 21.21 -21.38 20.28
N ASP A 433 20.58 -21.60 21.43
CA ASP A 433 20.92 -21.01 22.73
C ASP A 433 22.32 -21.39 23.24
N ARG A 434 22.96 -22.41 22.66
CA ARG A 434 24.28 -22.92 23.07
C ARG A 434 25.42 -22.44 22.19
N GLU A 435 25.14 -21.61 21.20
CA GLU A 435 26.08 -21.22 20.17
C GLU A 435 26.61 -19.79 20.37
N TYR A 436 27.75 -19.67 21.05
CA TYR A 436 28.43 -18.39 21.30
C TYR A 436 29.33 -17.95 20.13
N PRO A 437 29.59 -16.65 19.93
CA PRO A 437 29.20 -15.51 20.78
C PRO A 437 27.79 -14.95 20.54
N TYR A 438 27.07 -15.41 19.51
CA TYR A 438 25.77 -14.85 19.10
C TYR A 438 24.66 -15.91 19.11
N PRO A 439 24.19 -16.36 20.30
CA PRO A 439 23.05 -17.26 20.37
C PRO A 439 21.81 -16.62 19.75
N TYR A 440 20.91 -17.41 19.17
CA TYR A 440 19.73 -16.94 18.44
C TYR A 440 19.98 -16.08 17.19
N GLY A 441 21.24 -15.79 16.83
CA GLY A 441 21.59 -15.06 15.62
C GLY A 441 21.11 -15.77 14.35
N ILE A 442 20.62 -15.00 13.38
CA ILE A 442 20.07 -15.49 12.12
C ILE A 442 21.01 -15.12 10.99
N TYR A 443 21.45 -16.11 10.20
CA TYR A 443 22.31 -15.88 9.05
C TYR A 443 21.48 -15.30 7.88
N GLY A 444 21.70 -14.03 7.53
CA GLY A 444 21.05 -13.35 6.41
C GLY A 444 21.80 -13.51 5.07
N SER A 445 21.09 -13.17 3.98
CA SER A 445 21.41 -13.08 2.54
C SER A 445 22.43 -14.05 1.91
N GLU A 446 22.36 -14.15 0.58
CA GLU A 446 23.12 -15.07 -0.29
C GLU A 446 22.89 -16.57 0.01
N ASN A 447 23.56 -17.11 1.03
CA ASN A 447 23.58 -18.55 1.34
C ASN A 447 23.96 -18.82 2.80
N TRP A 448 22.97 -18.99 3.68
CA TRP A 448 23.21 -19.18 5.12
C TRP A 448 24.13 -20.37 5.42
N TYR A 449 24.06 -21.45 4.63
CA TYR A 449 24.86 -22.65 4.87
C TYR A 449 26.35 -22.37 4.71
N GLN A 450 26.72 -21.61 3.68
CA GLN A 450 28.10 -21.20 3.42
C GLN A 450 28.58 -20.15 4.43
N ASN A 451 27.70 -19.22 4.83
CA ASN A 451 27.98 -18.25 5.88
C ASN A 451 28.28 -18.94 7.22
N ARG A 452 27.41 -19.87 7.63
CA ARG A 452 27.55 -20.68 8.85
C ARG A 452 28.80 -21.55 8.85
N SER A 453 29.16 -22.14 7.71
CA SER A 453 30.38 -22.97 7.61
C SER A 453 31.66 -22.15 7.76
N GLY A 454 31.59 -20.82 7.63
CA GLY A 454 32.74 -19.92 7.59
C GLY A 454 33.46 -19.90 6.25
N LYS A 455 32.81 -20.33 5.17
CA LYS A 455 33.39 -20.33 3.82
C LYS A 455 33.86 -18.91 3.42
N TYR A 456 33.13 -17.90 3.87
CA TYR A 456 33.35 -16.49 3.55
C TYR A 456 33.91 -15.67 4.72
N GLY A 457 34.45 -16.32 5.76
CA GLY A 457 35.06 -15.65 6.92
C GLY A 457 34.50 -16.04 8.29
N GLY A 458 35.20 -15.64 9.34
CA GLY A 458 34.85 -15.71 10.76
C GLY A 458 33.93 -14.58 11.21
N TYR A 459 33.91 -14.31 12.52
CA TYR A 459 33.08 -13.24 13.12
C TYR A 459 33.72 -11.86 12.98
N GLU A 460 35.03 -11.84 12.79
CA GLU A 460 35.92 -10.69 12.67
C GLU A 460 36.00 -10.12 11.24
N ASP A 461 35.42 -10.81 10.26
CA ASP A 461 35.50 -10.47 8.82
C ASP A 461 34.44 -9.43 8.38
N GLY A 462 34.17 -8.44 9.24
CA GLY A 462 33.42 -7.26 8.85
C GLY A 462 31.97 -7.55 8.44
N GLY A 463 31.28 -8.51 9.08
CA GLY A 463 29.89 -8.87 8.75
C GLY A 463 29.74 -9.85 7.58
N SER A 464 30.83 -10.41 7.05
CA SER A 464 30.80 -11.53 6.09
C SER A 464 30.88 -12.88 6.80
N GLY A 465 30.58 -13.96 6.07
CA GLY A 465 30.75 -15.34 6.57
C GLY A 465 29.98 -15.58 7.86
N LYS A 466 30.66 -16.02 8.92
CA LYS A 466 30.03 -16.27 10.22
C LYS A 466 29.46 -15.00 10.86
N GLY A 467 29.93 -13.83 10.45
CA GLY A 467 29.40 -12.53 10.86
C GLY A 467 28.17 -12.05 10.08
N ARG A 468 27.67 -12.79 9.07
CA ARG A 468 26.50 -12.42 8.25
C ARG A 468 25.17 -12.59 9.02
N MET A 469 25.07 -12.06 10.24
CA MET A 469 23.88 -12.10 11.08
C MET A 469 23.38 -10.70 11.46
N TRP A 470 23.77 -9.70 10.65
CA TRP A 470 23.52 -8.29 10.92
C TRP A 470 22.24 -7.77 10.26
N ARG A 471 21.64 -8.48 9.30
CA ARG A 471 20.45 -8.02 8.59
C ARG A 471 19.22 -8.17 9.49
N THR A 472 18.64 -7.05 9.91
CA THR A 472 17.60 -7.00 10.95
C THR A 472 16.22 -7.47 10.48
N PHE A 473 15.90 -7.29 9.20
CA PHE A 473 14.64 -7.70 8.56
C PHE A 473 14.37 -9.21 8.68
N ASP A 474 15.43 -10.04 8.70
CA ASP A 474 15.27 -11.50 8.84
C ASP A 474 14.72 -11.88 10.23
N TYR A 475 15.12 -11.16 11.28
CA TYR A 475 14.74 -11.48 12.65
C TYR A 475 13.25 -11.27 12.89
N THR A 476 12.68 -10.22 12.29
CA THR A 476 11.27 -9.86 12.51
C THR A 476 10.32 -10.92 12.00
N THR A 477 10.69 -11.52 10.86
CA THR A 477 9.98 -12.66 10.30
C THR A 477 9.98 -13.86 11.26
N HIS A 478 11.14 -14.21 11.82
CA HIS A 478 11.25 -15.39 12.67
C HIS A 478 10.60 -15.23 14.05
N PHE A 479 10.74 -14.08 14.71
CA PHE A 479 10.01 -13.89 15.97
C PHE A 479 8.50 -13.82 15.77
N ALA A 480 8.01 -13.33 14.62
CA ALA A 480 6.59 -13.36 14.27
C ALA A 480 6.09 -14.81 14.08
N ILE A 481 6.84 -15.65 13.36
CA ILE A 481 6.50 -17.08 13.20
C ILE A 481 6.43 -17.79 14.54
N TYR A 482 7.44 -17.62 15.41
CA TYR A 482 7.43 -18.23 16.75
C TYR A 482 6.27 -17.74 17.60
N TYR A 483 5.94 -16.45 17.54
CA TYR A 483 4.79 -15.90 18.25
C TYR A 483 3.46 -16.50 17.74
N ASN A 484 3.32 -16.65 16.42
CA ASN A 484 2.13 -17.27 15.83
C ASN A 484 2.01 -18.76 16.18
N LEU A 485 3.13 -19.50 16.20
CA LEU A 485 3.14 -20.89 16.69
C LEU A 485 2.81 -20.98 18.19
N TYR A 486 3.23 -20.00 19.00
CA TYR A 486 2.81 -19.88 20.40
C TYR A 486 1.29 -19.76 20.50
N ARG A 487 0.66 -18.86 19.73
CA ARG A 487 -0.80 -18.70 19.72
C ARG A 487 -1.52 -19.97 19.27
N ILE A 488 -1.03 -20.60 18.20
CA ILE A 488 -1.59 -21.86 17.69
C ILE A 488 -1.51 -22.96 18.77
N ALA A 489 -0.36 -23.08 19.46
CA ALA A 489 -0.15 -24.06 20.51
C ALA A 489 -1.00 -23.78 21.76
N GLU A 490 -1.24 -22.51 22.09
CA GLU A 490 -2.12 -22.10 23.20
C GLU A 490 -3.58 -22.48 22.91
N ASP A 491 -4.06 -22.17 21.70
CA ASP A 491 -5.45 -22.38 21.30
C ASP A 491 -5.75 -23.85 20.92
N ASN A 492 -4.75 -24.55 20.35
CA ASN A 492 -4.87 -25.88 19.77
C ASN A 492 -3.63 -26.75 20.06
N PRO A 493 -3.36 -27.09 21.35
CA PRO A 493 -2.16 -27.83 21.74
C PRO A 493 -2.05 -29.22 21.09
N GLU A 494 -3.17 -29.82 20.66
CA GLU A 494 -3.19 -31.10 19.96
C GLU A 494 -2.78 -31.02 18.47
N MET A 495 -2.57 -29.82 17.93
CA MET A 495 -2.17 -29.60 16.54
C MET A 495 -0.66 -29.37 16.39
N VAL A 496 0.05 -29.08 17.48
CA VAL A 496 1.51 -28.92 17.51
C VAL A 496 2.17 -30.18 18.09
N SER A 497 3.41 -30.44 17.69
CA SER A 497 4.16 -31.64 18.05
C SER A 497 5.65 -31.39 18.32
N TYR A 498 6.19 -30.24 17.90
CA TYR A 498 7.61 -29.93 18.01
C TYR A 498 7.95 -29.19 19.30
N LEU A 499 7.24 -28.10 19.60
CA LEU A 499 7.31 -27.38 20.88
C LEU A 499 5.89 -27.14 21.40
N ASP A 500 5.78 -26.95 22.72
CA ASP A 500 4.58 -26.45 23.35
C ASP A 500 4.53 -24.91 23.30
N ALA A 501 3.43 -24.34 23.81
CA ALA A 501 3.23 -22.89 23.83
C ALA A 501 4.37 -22.16 24.56
N ASP A 502 4.80 -22.64 25.73
CA ASP A 502 5.88 -22.00 26.50
C ASP A 502 7.22 -22.05 25.74
N GLY A 503 7.52 -23.16 25.06
CA GLY A 503 8.70 -23.30 24.20
C GLY A 503 8.69 -22.33 23.02
N TYR A 504 7.55 -22.16 22.34
CA TYR A 504 7.42 -21.19 21.26
C TYR A 504 7.51 -19.74 21.75
N LEU A 505 6.91 -19.41 22.90
CA LEU A 505 7.01 -18.07 23.48
C LEU A 505 8.45 -17.74 23.90
N GLU A 506 9.19 -18.71 24.44
CA GLU A 506 10.62 -18.54 24.73
C GLU A 506 11.43 -18.26 23.46
N ARG A 507 11.20 -19.00 22.38
CA ARG A 507 11.87 -18.74 21.09
C ARG A 507 11.52 -17.37 20.52
N ALA A 508 10.26 -16.97 20.58
CA ALA A 508 9.81 -15.65 20.12
C ALA A 508 10.53 -14.54 20.91
N TYR A 509 10.49 -14.59 22.24
CA TYR A 509 11.15 -13.63 23.11
C TYR A 509 12.67 -13.56 22.88
N ARG A 510 13.35 -14.70 22.82
CA ARG A 510 14.82 -14.73 22.67
C ARG A 510 15.27 -14.28 21.29
N THR A 511 14.50 -14.60 20.25
CA THR A 511 14.75 -14.09 18.89
C THR A 511 14.51 -12.59 18.82
N ALA A 512 13.46 -12.07 19.48
CA ALA A 512 13.21 -10.63 19.61
C ALA A 512 14.30 -9.90 20.40
N MET A 513 14.90 -10.52 21.42
CA MET A 513 16.08 -9.96 22.07
C MET A 513 17.31 -9.99 21.15
N ALA A 514 17.52 -11.08 20.40
CA ALA A 514 18.64 -11.21 19.48
C ALA A 514 18.59 -10.19 18.33
N TYR A 515 17.39 -9.79 17.88
CA TYR A 515 17.18 -8.70 16.94
C TYR A 515 17.89 -7.40 17.36
N PHE A 516 17.81 -7.05 18.65
CA PHE A 516 18.49 -5.87 19.20
C PHE A 516 19.96 -6.15 19.56
N GLU A 517 20.27 -7.34 20.06
CA GLU A 517 21.58 -7.66 20.64
C GLU A 517 22.62 -8.13 19.59
N VAL A 518 22.25 -8.96 18.61
CA VAL A 518 23.21 -9.60 17.70
C VAL A 518 23.69 -8.64 16.60
N PRO A 519 22.82 -8.06 15.75
CA PRO A 519 23.25 -7.09 14.73
C PRO A 519 24.06 -5.92 15.30
N TYR A 520 23.61 -5.36 16.43
CA TYR A 520 24.25 -4.24 17.11
C TYR A 520 25.68 -4.54 17.59
N ASN A 521 26.07 -5.81 17.64
CA ASN A 521 27.42 -6.27 17.99
C ASN A 521 28.19 -6.85 16.80
N ILE A 522 27.76 -6.58 15.56
CA ILE A 522 28.50 -6.90 14.34
C ILE A 522 29.02 -5.61 13.71
N LEU A 523 30.32 -5.59 13.41
CA LEU A 523 30.98 -4.48 12.74
C LEU A 523 31.03 -4.75 11.23
N MET A 524 30.54 -3.81 10.43
CA MET A 524 30.50 -3.86 8.97
C MET A 524 31.80 -3.35 8.36
N GLY A 525 32.41 -4.22 7.56
CA GLY A 525 33.67 -3.95 6.86
C GLY A 525 33.51 -3.16 5.56
N LYS A 526 34.64 -3.00 4.84
CA LYS A 526 34.71 -2.19 3.61
C LYS A 526 33.99 -2.79 2.40
N GLN A 527 33.64 -4.07 2.46
CA GLN A 527 32.94 -4.78 1.39
C GLN A 527 31.46 -4.37 1.25
N TRP A 528 30.91 -3.71 2.27
CA TRP A 528 29.53 -3.25 2.30
C TRP A 528 29.45 -1.76 1.94
N THR A 529 28.32 -1.31 1.43
CA THR A 529 28.05 0.12 1.20
C THR A 529 27.86 0.88 2.52
N PHE A 530 27.33 0.20 3.54
CA PHE A 530 27.26 0.70 4.91
C PHE A 530 28.49 0.25 5.73
N HIS A 531 29.08 1.16 6.49
CA HIS A 531 30.24 0.87 7.34
C HIS A 531 29.96 1.25 8.80
N GLY A 532 30.49 0.47 9.74
CA GLY A 532 30.27 0.69 11.18
C GLY A 532 29.46 -0.44 11.83
N TRP A 533 28.99 -0.23 13.05
CA TRP A 533 28.16 -1.17 13.78
C TRP A 533 26.74 -1.17 13.23
N THR A 534 26.08 -2.32 13.16
CA THR A 534 24.71 -2.39 12.62
C THR A 534 23.68 -1.99 13.66
N ASP A 535 23.23 -0.73 13.64
CA ASP A 535 22.23 -0.15 14.55
C ASP A 535 20.81 -0.11 13.97
N TRP A 536 20.55 -0.87 12.90
CA TRP A 536 19.30 -0.84 12.13
C TRP A 536 18.06 -1.21 12.97
N ALA A 537 18.21 -2.05 13.99
CA ALA A 537 17.11 -2.40 14.90
C ALA A 537 16.55 -1.16 15.64
N TYR A 538 17.39 -0.15 15.87
CA TYR A 538 17.03 1.08 16.57
C TYR A 538 16.71 2.26 15.64
N LYS A 539 17.25 2.26 14.41
CA LYS A 539 17.18 3.42 13.51
C LYS A 539 16.31 3.25 12.26
N GLN A 540 16.05 2.04 11.82
CA GLN A 540 15.29 1.77 10.59
C GLN A 540 13.96 1.12 10.93
N GLY A 541 12.91 1.38 10.16
CA GLY A 541 11.66 0.64 10.25
C GLY A 541 11.75 -0.69 9.49
N ASN A 542 11.64 -1.80 10.20
CA ASN A 542 11.55 -3.14 9.62
C ASN A 542 10.08 -3.58 9.61
N PHE A 543 9.67 -4.41 8.65
CA PHE A 543 8.33 -5.00 8.66
C PHE A 543 8.18 -6.00 9.82
N HIS A 544 6.94 -6.27 10.25
CA HIS A 544 6.56 -7.18 11.34
C HIS A 544 7.06 -6.78 12.74
N GLU A 545 7.59 -5.58 12.94
CA GLU A 545 8.04 -5.13 14.29
C GLU A 545 6.89 -5.02 15.30
N ARG A 546 5.64 -4.91 14.84
CA ARG A 546 4.46 -4.92 15.71
C ARG A 546 4.38 -6.16 16.61
N TYR A 547 4.93 -7.30 16.18
CA TYR A 547 4.93 -8.53 16.98
C TYR A 547 5.76 -8.39 18.25
N LEU A 548 6.67 -7.41 18.34
CA LEU A 548 7.35 -7.09 19.60
C LEU A 548 6.34 -6.71 20.70
N LEU A 549 5.34 -5.89 20.35
CA LEU A 549 4.28 -5.47 21.27
C LEU A 549 3.39 -6.65 21.70
N ASP A 550 3.11 -7.55 20.76
CA ASP A 550 2.30 -8.73 20.99
C ASP A 550 3.05 -9.77 21.86
N ILE A 551 4.36 -9.94 21.66
CA ILE A 551 5.25 -10.76 22.49
C ILE A 551 5.37 -10.19 23.90
N ILE A 552 5.59 -8.88 24.06
CA ILE A 552 5.65 -8.21 25.39
C ILE A 552 4.36 -8.51 26.16
N ARG A 553 3.20 -8.34 25.53
CA ARG A 553 1.90 -8.61 26.17
C ARG A 553 1.72 -10.07 26.55
N ALA A 554 2.12 -11.01 25.69
CA ALA A 554 2.05 -12.44 26.01
C ALA A 554 2.96 -12.81 27.18
N LEU A 555 4.16 -12.24 27.26
CA LEU A 555 5.04 -12.40 28.41
C LEU A 555 4.38 -11.92 29.70
N GLU A 556 3.72 -10.77 29.68
CA GLU A 556 2.98 -10.24 30.84
C GLU A 556 1.82 -11.15 31.25
N GLN A 557 1.04 -11.63 30.29
CA GLN A 557 -0.07 -12.56 30.54
C GLN A 557 0.39 -13.90 31.13
N LYS A 558 1.62 -14.32 30.82
CA LYS A 558 2.25 -15.52 31.39
C LYS A 558 3.07 -15.24 32.66
N GLY A 559 3.00 -14.03 33.22
CA GLY A 559 3.68 -13.66 34.46
C GLY A 559 5.21 -13.47 34.33
N ARG A 560 5.72 -13.31 33.10
CA ARG A 560 7.15 -13.12 32.80
C ARG A 560 7.54 -11.64 32.77
N GLU A 561 7.20 -10.90 33.83
CA GLU A 561 7.29 -9.43 33.84
C GLU A 561 8.68 -8.87 33.65
N LYS A 562 9.71 -9.58 34.11
CA LYS A 562 11.10 -9.17 33.92
C LYS A 562 11.53 -9.25 32.45
N ASP A 563 11.07 -10.29 31.75
CA ASP A 563 11.38 -10.50 30.34
C ASP A 563 10.62 -9.49 29.48
N ALA A 564 9.34 -9.28 29.79
CA ALA A 564 8.51 -8.25 29.17
C ALA A 564 9.12 -6.86 29.34
N ALA A 565 9.50 -6.49 30.56
CA ALA A 565 10.15 -5.21 30.86
C ALA A 565 11.47 -5.06 30.09
N LYS A 566 12.30 -6.11 30.01
CA LYS A 566 13.56 -6.08 29.26
C LYS A 566 13.31 -5.78 27.77
N LEU A 567 12.42 -6.52 27.12
CA LEU A 567 12.13 -6.33 25.70
C LEU A 567 11.48 -4.96 25.43
N ARG A 568 10.56 -4.54 26.31
CA ARG A 568 9.93 -3.22 26.27
C ARG A 568 10.97 -2.09 26.31
N ARG A 569 11.99 -2.18 27.17
CA ARG A 569 13.05 -1.16 27.22
C ARG A 569 13.85 -1.07 25.93
N GLU A 570 14.11 -2.18 25.22
CA GLU A 570 14.77 -2.11 23.91
C GLU A 570 13.89 -1.46 22.85
N TRP A 571 12.59 -1.79 22.83
CA TRP A 571 11.62 -1.12 21.96
C TRP A 571 11.54 0.39 22.23
N GLU A 572 11.51 0.80 23.49
CA GLU A 572 11.46 2.22 23.89
C GLU A 572 12.68 3.03 23.44
N LYS A 573 13.86 2.41 23.34
CA LYS A 573 15.05 3.06 22.76
C LYS A 573 14.85 3.39 21.29
N LYS A 574 14.26 2.46 20.52
CA LYS A 574 13.87 2.70 19.12
C LYS A 574 12.82 3.79 19.03
N VAL A 575 11.75 3.69 19.83
CA VAL A 575 10.65 4.66 19.82
C VAL A 575 11.16 6.08 20.08
N THR A 576 11.98 6.24 21.12
CA THR A 576 12.53 7.55 21.47
C THR A 576 13.48 8.07 20.40
N TYR A 577 14.36 7.23 19.82
CA TYR A 577 15.20 7.65 18.71
C TYR A 577 14.37 8.12 17.50
N MET A 578 13.41 7.32 17.02
CA MET A 578 12.64 7.66 15.82
C MET A 578 11.78 8.92 16.01
N VAL A 579 11.15 9.08 17.18
CA VAL A 579 10.28 10.24 17.42
C VAL A 579 11.07 11.54 17.55
N TYR A 580 12.25 11.51 18.19
CA TYR A 580 12.96 12.71 18.60
C TYR A 580 14.18 13.06 17.75
N GLU A 581 14.77 12.08 17.06
CA GLU A 581 16.06 12.22 16.38
C GLU A 581 16.00 11.91 14.89
N ASP A 582 14.98 11.18 14.42
CA ASP A 582 14.80 10.82 13.02
C ASP A 582 13.73 11.68 12.32
N PRO A 583 14.10 12.70 11.52
CA PRO A 583 13.15 13.51 10.78
C PRO A 583 12.52 12.78 9.57
N TRP A 584 13.03 11.61 9.17
CA TRP A 584 12.57 10.87 7.99
C TRP A 584 12.68 9.34 8.17
N PRO A 585 11.64 8.69 8.73
CA PRO A 585 11.70 7.27 9.11
C PRO A 585 11.56 6.29 7.95
N PHE A 586 11.57 6.75 6.69
CA PHE A 586 11.38 5.92 5.50
C PHE A 586 12.69 5.66 4.74
N GLY A 587 13.85 5.82 5.38
CA GLY A 587 15.11 5.30 4.86
C GLY A 587 15.32 3.83 5.27
N SER A 588 16.01 3.04 4.45
CA SER A 588 16.44 1.67 4.76
C SER A 588 17.83 1.36 4.16
N GLU A 589 17.97 0.24 3.43
CA GLU A 589 19.02 -0.03 2.44
C GLU A 589 18.97 0.96 1.26
N MET A 590 17.81 1.59 1.03
CA MET A 590 17.59 2.58 -0.01
C MET A 590 17.31 3.97 0.58
N PHE A 591 17.53 5.03 -0.23
CA PHE A 591 17.23 6.41 0.17
C PHE A 591 15.77 6.60 0.60
N VAL A 592 14.84 5.95 -0.11
CA VAL A 592 13.44 5.81 0.27
C VAL A 592 13.04 4.36 0.16
N ASP A 593 12.42 3.85 1.22
CA ASP A 593 11.85 2.53 1.29
C ASP A 593 10.57 2.52 2.12
N ARG A 594 9.70 1.58 1.79
CA ARG A 594 8.32 1.47 2.23
C ARG A 594 8.18 0.47 3.37
N THR A 595 9.22 -0.33 3.60
CA THR A 595 9.36 -1.29 4.72
C THR A 595 9.04 -0.65 6.08
N ALA A 596 9.32 0.64 6.24
CA ALA A 596 9.04 1.39 7.45
C ALA A 596 7.59 1.86 7.65
N PHE A 597 6.68 1.73 6.67
CA PHE A 597 5.28 2.19 6.82
C PHE A 597 4.58 1.59 8.04
N GLU A 598 4.78 0.30 8.26
CA GLU A 598 4.17 -0.39 9.40
C GLU A 598 4.85 0.01 10.72
N SER A 599 6.19 -0.14 10.80
CA SER A 599 6.93 0.12 12.04
C SER A 599 6.80 1.57 12.50
N SER A 600 6.93 2.55 11.61
CA SER A 600 6.84 3.97 11.98
C SER A 600 5.47 4.32 12.59
N TYR A 601 4.38 3.71 12.09
CA TYR A 601 3.07 3.86 12.69
C TYR A 601 3.01 3.25 14.10
N TYR A 602 3.48 2.02 14.30
CA TYR A 602 3.41 1.37 15.61
C TYR A 602 4.35 2.01 16.65
N VAL A 603 5.46 2.62 16.22
CA VAL A 603 6.28 3.50 17.06
C VAL A 603 5.46 4.71 17.52
N ALA A 604 4.77 5.38 16.60
CA ALA A 604 3.95 6.55 16.92
C ALA A 604 2.76 6.20 17.80
N GLU A 605 2.05 5.09 17.51
CA GLU A 605 0.94 4.57 18.30
C GLU A 605 1.40 4.25 19.72
N TYR A 606 2.52 3.53 19.87
CA TYR A 606 3.08 3.18 21.17
C TYR A 606 3.36 4.44 22.00
N ALA A 607 4.06 5.42 21.42
CA ALA A 607 4.40 6.67 22.11
C ALA A 607 3.17 7.48 22.53
N LYS A 608 2.08 7.46 21.75
CA LYS A 608 0.82 8.13 22.11
C LYS A 608 0.09 7.46 23.26
N LEU A 609 0.13 6.13 23.32
CA LEU A 609 -0.67 5.33 24.27
C LEU A 609 0.10 4.99 25.56
N ASN A 610 1.43 5.08 25.54
CA ASN A 610 2.29 4.64 26.64
C ASN A 610 3.28 5.74 27.00
N PRO A 611 3.12 6.41 28.16
CA PRO A 611 4.15 7.28 28.69
C PRO A 611 5.45 6.49 28.92
N ILE A 612 6.54 6.96 28.31
CA ILE A 612 7.88 6.38 28.49
C ILE A 612 8.55 7.11 29.66
N GLU A 613 9.21 6.36 30.54
CA GLU A 613 9.99 6.93 31.64
C GLU A 613 11.24 7.64 31.11
N PRO A 614 11.45 8.94 31.45
CA PRO A 614 12.67 9.65 31.09
C PRO A 614 13.93 9.01 31.66
N GLU A 615 14.98 8.94 30.86
CA GLU A 615 16.28 8.40 31.23
C GLU A 615 17.43 9.14 30.51
N GLU A 616 18.44 9.54 31.29
CA GLU A 616 19.70 10.07 30.78
C GLU A 616 20.59 8.93 30.29
N GLN A 617 21.28 9.13 29.17
CA GLN A 617 22.14 8.10 28.58
C GLN A 617 21.39 6.78 28.35
N PHE A 618 20.20 6.87 27.74
CA PHE A 618 19.29 5.75 27.57
C PHE A 618 19.73 4.76 26.48
N TRP A 619 20.24 5.27 25.35
CA TRP A 619 20.76 4.44 24.25
C TRP A 619 22.11 4.96 23.76
N TYR A 620 23.07 4.06 23.57
CA TYR A 620 24.38 4.40 23.04
C TYR A 620 24.40 4.15 21.54
N ASP A 621 24.89 5.11 20.78
CA ASP A 621 25.19 4.94 19.36
C ASP A 621 26.68 4.66 19.21
N LYS A 622 27.04 3.44 18.81
CA LYS A 622 28.44 3.04 18.63
C LYS A 622 29.10 3.71 17.43
N ASN A 623 28.32 4.09 16.41
CA ASN A 623 28.82 4.73 15.21
C ASN A 623 29.16 6.19 15.49
N LEU A 624 28.25 6.91 16.16
CA LEU A 624 28.43 8.31 16.54
C LEU A 624 29.20 8.48 17.87
N LYS A 625 29.45 7.39 18.60
CA LYS A 625 30.03 7.37 19.95
C LYS A 625 29.31 8.31 20.91
N LYS A 626 27.98 8.36 20.81
CA LYS A 626 27.11 9.32 21.48
C LYS A 626 26.07 8.58 22.33
N TRP A 627 25.80 9.10 23.52
CA TRP A 627 24.62 8.71 24.29
C TRP A 627 23.44 9.59 23.88
N TYR A 628 22.30 8.95 23.58
CA TYR A 628 21.01 9.58 23.44
C TYR A 628 20.26 9.50 24.77
N SER A 629 19.76 10.64 25.22
CA SER A 629 18.93 10.76 26.41
C SER A 629 17.50 11.05 26.00
N TYR A 630 16.54 10.59 26.79
CA TYR A 630 15.15 10.96 26.67
C TYR A 630 14.74 11.64 27.96
N THR A 631 14.72 12.97 27.97
CA THR A 631 14.65 13.76 29.22
C THR A 631 13.24 14.19 29.61
N SER A 632 12.28 14.14 28.68
CA SER A 632 10.90 14.54 28.94
C SER A 632 9.91 13.99 27.91
N PHE A 633 8.72 13.61 28.37
CA PHE A 633 7.59 13.26 27.53
C PHE A 633 7.00 14.49 26.84
N ASP A 634 7.23 14.60 25.53
CA ASP A 634 6.76 15.71 24.69
C ASP A 634 5.72 15.21 23.68
N THR A 635 4.45 15.50 23.97
CA THR A 635 3.32 15.11 23.14
C THR A 635 3.30 15.81 21.79
N ALA A 636 3.82 17.04 21.68
CA ALA A 636 3.81 17.79 20.43
C ALA A 636 4.77 17.17 19.40
N MET A 637 5.90 16.64 19.86
CA MET A 637 6.82 15.87 19.00
C MET A 637 6.22 14.54 18.57
N ILE A 638 5.53 13.82 19.47
CA ILE A 638 4.84 12.56 19.14
C ILE A 638 3.72 12.81 18.12
N ASP A 639 2.91 13.86 18.31
CA ASP A 639 1.85 14.26 17.39
C ASP A 639 2.41 14.62 16.01
N ARG A 640 3.52 15.36 15.98
CA ARG A 640 4.23 15.69 14.74
C ARG A 640 4.77 14.45 14.04
N PHE A 641 5.41 13.53 14.77
CA PHE A 641 5.92 12.29 14.19
C PHE A 641 4.79 11.44 13.61
N MET A 642 3.69 11.28 14.34
CA MET A 642 2.47 10.60 13.85
C MET A 642 1.97 11.24 12.54
N GLN A 643 1.89 12.57 12.46
CA GLN A 643 1.44 13.23 11.24
C GLN A 643 2.43 13.07 10.08
N ASN A 644 3.72 13.28 10.34
CA ASN A 644 4.77 13.21 9.31
C ASN A 644 4.84 11.83 8.65
N GLN A 645 4.71 10.74 9.44
CA GLN A 645 4.70 9.40 8.85
C GLN A 645 3.44 9.15 8.01
N LEU A 646 2.27 9.68 8.41
CA LEU A 646 1.03 9.53 7.64
C LEU A 646 1.13 10.29 6.32
N ASP A 647 1.65 11.51 6.36
CA ASP A 647 1.87 12.33 5.18
C ASP A 647 2.83 11.64 4.20
N GLY A 648 3.95 11.09 4.69
CA GLY A 648 4.90 10.32 3.89
C GLY A 648 4.29 9.04 3.30
N ASN A 649 3.48 8.30 4.07
CA ASN A 649 2.75 7.13 3.58
C ASN A 649 1.76 7.50 2.46
N LEU A 650 0.97 8.57 2.64
CA LEU A 650 0.04 9.06 1.63
C LEU A 650 0.75 9.61 0.38
N ALA A 651 1.93 10.23 0.54
CA ALA A 651 2.71 10.80 -0.56
C ALA A 651 3.28 9.77 -1.52
N LEU A 652 3.51 8.55 -1.06
CA LEU A 652 3.98 7.44 -1.90
C LEU A 652 2.83 6.67 -2.56
N ARG A 653 1.63 6.75 -1.96
CA ARG A 653 0.49 5.90 -2.29
C ARG A 653 -0.42 6.46 -3.37
N GLY A 654 -0.95 5.60 -4.23
CA GLY A 654 -2.01 6.01 -5.17
C GLY A 654 -3.33 6.27 -4.45
N LEU A 655 -3.89 7.48 -4.59
CA LEU A 655 -5.08 7.92 -3.86
C LEU A 655 -6.28 8.20 -4.78
N PHE A 656 -6.04 8.55 -6.04
CA PHE A 656 -7.06 9.12 -6.93
C PHE A 656 -7.13 8.44 -8.31
N GLU A 657 -6.13 7.63 -8.63
CA GLU A 657 -5.97 6.94 -9.91
C GLU A 657 -7.00 5.81 -10.02
N PRO A 658 -8.03 5.89 -10.88
CA PRO A 658 -9.15 4.96 -10.87
C PRO A 658 -8.85 3.65 -11.64
N GLY A 659 -7.78 2.96 -11.25
CA GLY A 659 -7.49 1.60 -11.68
C GLY A 659 -6.88 0.75 -10.59
N TYR A 660 -7.21 -0.55 -10.58
CA TYR A 660 -6.79 -1.51 -9.55
C TYR A 660 -5.27 -1.61 -9.38
N ALA A 661 -4.51 -1.34 -10.43
CA ALA A 661 -3.06 -1.35 -10.42
C ALA A 661 -2.43 -0.03 -9.94
N ASN A 662 -3.24 0.97 -9.55
CA ASN A 662 -2.78 2.28 -9.08
C ASN A 662 -3.44 2.69 -7.76
N LEU A 663 -4.76 2.53 -7.62
CA LEU A 663 -5.49 2.93 -6.42
C LEU A 663 -5.07 2.09 -5.20
N GLY A 664 -4.66 2.77 -4.13
CA GLY A 664 -4.22 2.15 -2.89
C GLY A 664 -2.80 1.60 -2.92
N THR A 665 -2.12 1.60 -4.07
CA THR A 665 -0.77 1.01 -4.21
C THR A 665 0.29 1.72 -3.39
N ALA A 666 1.29 1.00 -2.84
CA ALA A 666 2.37 1.61 -2.06
C ALA A 666 3.33 2.49 -2.87
N TRP A 667 3.34 2.38 -4.20
CA TRP A 667 4.04 3.30 -5.09
C TRP A 667 3.21 3.52 -6.35
N SER A 668 2.73 4.72 -6.58
CA SER A 668 2.10 5.05 -7.87
C SER A 668 3.12 5.64 -8.84
N GLY A 669 2.92 5.42 -10.14
CA GLY A 669 3.61 6.16 -11.19
C GLY A 669 5.06 5.74 -11.49
N GLN A 670 5.46 4.53 -11.13
CA GLN A 670 6.82 3.98 -11.30
C GLN A 670 6.85 2.78 -12.26
N TYR A 671 8.01 2.12 -12.39
CA TYR A 671 8.20 0.93 -13.24
C TYR A 671 7.33 -0.28 -12.81
N VAL A 672 6.96 -0.32 -11.53
CA VAL A 672 5.91 -1.15 -10.93
C VAL A 672 5.01 -0.26 -10.08
N ASN A 673 3.73 -0.60 -10.02
CA ASN A 673 2.78 0.17 -9.22
C ASN A 673 2.23 -0.65 -8.05
N LEU A 674 1.71 -1.86 -8.29
CA LEU A 674 1.17 -2.72 -7.23
C LEU A 674 2.22 -3.74 -6.74
N ASP A 675 2.49 -3.80 -5.44
CA ASP A 675 3.44 -4.76 -4.83
C ASP A 675 3.15 -5.08 -3.36
N TYR A 676 4.08 -5.81 -2.74
CA TYR A 676 4.00 -6.34 -1.38
C TYR A 676 3.83 -5.32 -0.25
N MET A 677 4.38 -4.11 -0.32
CA MET A 677 4.25 -3.14 0.78
C MET A 677 2.90 -2.42 0.80
N THR A 678 2.09 -2.62 -0.24
CA THR A 678 0.78 -1.98 -0.42
C THR A 678 -0.14 -2.18 0.77
N GLN A 679 -0.33 -3.42 1.22
CA GLN A 679 -1.27 -3.76 2.29
C GLN A 679 -0.77 -3.30 3.65
N MET A 680 0.51 -3.54 3.99
CA MET A 680 1.08 -3.18 5.28
C MET A 680 0.97 -1.68 5.58
N GLY A 681 1.30 -0.82 4.62
CA GLY A 681 1.10 0.61 4.78
C GLY A 681 -0.38 1.02 4.82
N GLY A 682 -1.28 0.22 4.24
CA GLY A 682 -2.72 0.39 4.35
C GLY A 682 -3.27 0.10 5.76
N VAL A 683 -2.72 -0.93 6.43
CA VAL A 683 -3.11 -1.28 7.80
C VAL A 683 -2.85 -0.12 8.76
N ALA A 684 -1.69 0.54 8.65
CA ALA A 684 -1.37 1.72 9.46
C ALA A 684 -2.43 2.83 9.34
N LEU A 685 -2.95 3.06 8.13
CA LEU A 685 -4.01 4.04 7.90
C LEU A 685 -5.34 3.61 8.55
N LEU A 686 -5.68 2.32 8.50
CA LEU A 686 -6.89 1.78 9.10
C LEU A 686 -6.86 1.81 10.64
N ASP A 687 -5.71 1.50 11.23
CA ASP A 687 -5.49 1.63 12.68
C ASP A 687 -5.56 3.08 13.12
N TYR A 688 -4.92 4.00 12.39
CA TYR A 688 -5.03 5.44 12.63
C TYR A 688 -6.47 5.95 12.51
N ALA A 689 -7.19 5.53 11.47
CA ALA A 689 -8.57 5.92 11.23
C ALA A 689 -9.47 5.59 12.43
N TYR A 690 -9.30 4.38 12.98
CA TYR A 690 -10.03 3.94 14.15
C TYR A 690 -9.59 4.71 15.40
N ARG A 691 -8.30 4.72 15.74
CA ARG A 691 -7.85 5.19 17.06
C ARG A 691 -7.82 6.71 17.19
N PHE A 692 -7.32 7.41 16.17
CA PHE A 692 -6.87 8.80 16.35
C PHE A 692 -7.53 9.80 15.40
N SER A 693 -8.04 9.35 14.25
CA SER A 693 -8.59 10.28 13.24
C SER A 693 -9.92 10.90 13.67
N ASP A 694 -10.10 12.18 13.36
CA ASP A 694 -11.39 12.89 13.37
C ASP A 694 -12.15 12.75 12.04
N ARG A 695 -11.48 12.26 11.00
CA ARG A 695 -11.99 12.00 9.65
C ARG A 695 -11.81 10.52 9.25
N PRO A 696 -12.40 9.59 10.01
CA PRO A 696 -12.22 8.15 9.76
C PRO A 696 -12.72 7.74 8.37
N ASP A 697 -13.72 8.42 7.81
CA ASP A 697 -14.25 8.19 6.46
C ASP A 697 -13.14 8.18 5.39
N ARG A 698 -12.19 9.11 5.51
CA ARG A 698 -11.09 9.28 4.54
C ARG A 698 -10.04 8.20 4.69
N TYR A 699 -9.52 8.04 5.90
CA TYR A 699 -8.43 7.10 6.17
C TYR A 699 -8.90 5.65 6.03
N ILE A 700 -10.17 5.35 6.30
CA ILE A 700 -10.77 4.05 5.96
C ILE A 700 -10.77 3.86 4.45
N ASN A 701 -11.20 4.85 3.67
CA ASN A 701 -11.18 4.73 2.21
C ASN A 701 -9.76 4.44 1.68
N TYR A 702 -8.77 5.24 2.07
CA TYR A 702 -7.38 5.07 1.64
C TYR A 702 -6.77 3.74 2.10
N GLY A 703 -6.95 3.40 3.38
CA GLY A 703 -6.43 2.18 3.97
C GLY A 703 -7.06 0.93 3.37
N TYR A 704 -8.37 0.93 3.14
CA TYR A 704 -9.07 -0.25 2.65
C TYR A 704 -8.87 -0.49 1.15
N ASN A 705 -8.74 0.57 0.35
CA ASN A 705 -8.28 0.45 -1.04
C ASN A 705 -6.95 -0.33 -1.10
N SER A 706 -6.03 0.04 -0.21
CA SER A 706 -4.70 -0.58 -0.09
C SER A 706 -4.76 -2.02 0.41
N LEU A 707 -5.60 -2.27 1.41
CA LEU A 707 -5.81 -3.60 1.98
C LEU A 707 -6.29 -4.61 0.92
N LEU A 708 -7.10 -4.16 -0.04
CA LEU A 708 -7.63 -5.01 -1.10
C LEU A 708 -6.67 -5.18 -2.28
N ALA A 709 -5.82 -4.19 -2.57
CA ALA A 709 -5.13 -4.08 -3.86
C ALA A 709 -4.25 -5.29 -4.21
N SER A 710 -3.39 -5.76 -3.30
CA SER A 710 -2.41 -6.82 -3.63
C SER A 710 -3.02 -8.21 -3.84
N TRP A 711 -4.30 -8.42 -3.49
CA TRP A 711 -5.00 -9.66 -3.83
C TRP A 711 -5.13 -9.86 -5.34
N ALA A 712 -5.04 -8.80 -6.16
CA ALA A 712 -5.03 -8.90 -7.63
C ALA A 712 -3.78 -9.58 -8.20
N LEU A 713 -2.71 -9.72 -7.41
CA LEU A 713 -1.48 -10.42 -7.79
C LEU A 713 -1.63 -11.94 -7.69
N MET A 714 -2.64 -12.43 -6.97
CA MET A 714 -2.87 -13.86 -6.80
C MET A 714 -3.45 -14.48 -8.07
N ASN A 715 -2.79 -15.51 -8.57
CA ASN A 715 -3.28 -16.31 -9.66
C ASN A 715 -4.22 -17.40 -9.12
N THR A 716 -5.51 -17.10 -9.13
CA THR A 716 -6.56 -17.99 -8.63
C THR A 716 -7.76 -18.00 -9.56
N GLY A 717 -8.54 -19.07 -9.50
CA GLY A 717 -9.79 -19.18 -10.23
C GLY A 717 -10.54 -20.47 -9.95
N THR A 718 -11.73 -20.59 -10.50
CA THR A 718 -12.49 -21.84 -10.48
C THR A 718 -12.05 -22.74 -11.63
N LYS A 719 -12.56 -23.97 -11.65
CA LYS A 719 -12.35 -24.89 -12.78
C LYS A 719 -12.82 -24.28 -14.10
N GLU A 720 -13.95 -23.57 -14.08
CA GLU A 720 -14.57 -22.94 -15.24
C GLU A 720 -13.73 -21.76 -15.76
N THR A 721 -13.04 -21.04 -14.89
CA THR A 721 -12.13 -19.95 -15.27
C THR A 721 -10.70 -20.41 -15.53
N GLY A 722 -10.44 -21.72 -15.49
CA GLY A 722 -9.13 -22.30 -15.78
C GLY A 722 -8.12 -22.19 -14.65
N PHE A 723 -8.56 -22.08 -13.39
CA PHE A 723 -7.72 -22.07 -12.18
C PHE A 723 -6.73 -20.89 -12.07
N GLY A 724 -6.93 -19.81 -12.80
CA GLY A 724 -6.06 -18.64 -12.77
C GLY A 724 -6.38 -17.66 -13.90
N TYR A 725 -6.24 -16.36 -13.64
CA TYR A 725 -6.40 -15.33 -14.69
C TYR A 725 -5.11 -15.12 -15.49
N TRP A 726 -3.98 -14.94 -14.79
CA TRP A 726 -2.69 -14.60 -15.39
C TRP A 726 -1.95 -15.82 -15.95
N TYR A 727 -1.87 -16.90 -15.16
CA TYR A 727 -1.18 -18.15 -15.48
C TYR A 727 -2.13 -19.33 -15.24
N LYS A 728 -2.94 -19.68 -16.23
CA LYS A 728 -3.97 -20.73 -16.13
C LYS A 728 -3.38 -22.11 -15.77
N GLY A 729 -4.18 -22.90 -15.07
CA GLY A 729 -3.90 -24.30 -14.76
C GLY A 729 -3.85 -24.60 -13.27
N GLU A 730 -4.33 -25.79 -12.88
CA GLU A 730 -4.43 -26.24 -11.49
C GLU A 730 -3.08 -26.21 -10.74
N ARG A 731 -1.96 -26.35 -11.46
CA ARG A 731 -0.62 -26.27 -10.87
C ARG A 731 -0.26 -24.88 -10.33
N ASN A 732 -0.93 -23.83 -10.81
CA ASN A 732 -0.70 -22.44 -10.43
C ASN A 732 -1.85 -21.86 -9.58
N ASP A 733 -2.85 -22.66 -9.20
CA ASP A 733 -4.01 -22.18 -8.41
C ASP A 733 -3.58 -21.86 -6.97
N GLY A 734 -3.47 -20.58 -6.64
CA GLY A 734 -2.90 -20.10 -5.37
C GLY A 734 -1.45 -19.64 -5.46
N ALA A 735 -0.84 -19.69 -6.66
CA ALA A 735 0.38 -18.95 -6.94
C ALA A 735 0.11 -17.45 -6.95
N VAL A 736 1.16 -16.63 -6.87
CA VAL A 736 1.05 -15.18 -6.75
C VAL A 736 2.29 -14.51 -7.36
N GLY A 737 2.14 -13.30 -7.89
CA GLY A 737 3.26 -12.50 -8.35
C GLY A 737 3.75 -11.50 -7.29
N TRP A 738 5.04 -11.15 -7.35
CA TRP A 738 5.65 -10.21 -6.42
C TRP A 738 5.14 -8.78 -6.59
N ALA A 739 5.05 -8.32 -7.84
CA ALA A 739 4.61 -6.99 -8.21
C ALA A 739 3.91 -7.01 -9.57
N PHE A 740 3.16 -5.96 -9.90
CA PHE A 740 2.51 -5.76 -11.19
C PHE A 740 3.19 -4.65 -11.98
N SER A 741 3.52 -4.93 -13.25
CA SER A 741 3.93 -3.88 -14.18
C SER A 741 2.76 -3.46 -15.06
N PRO A 742 2.41 -2.16 -15.11
CA PRO A 742 1.29 -1.68 -15.93
C PRO A 742 1.66 -1.53 -17.42
N TYR A 743 2.93 -1.69 -17.80
CA TYR A 743 3.42 -1.40 -19.14
C TYR A 743 3.50 -2.65 -20.00
N GLN A 744 3.04 -2.57 -21.25
CA GLN A 744 3.07 -3.70 -22.20
C GLN A 744 4.50 -4.20 -22.50
N ASN A 745 5.48 -3.29 -22.46
CA ASN A 745 6.89 -3.62 -22.61
C ASN A 745 7.63 -3.26 -21.32
N SER A 746 7.73 -4.24 -20.42
CA SER A 746 8.33 -4.07 -19.10
C SER A 746 9.24 -5.23 -18.73
N ARG A 747 10.02 -5.02 -17.67
CA ARG A 747 10.95 -5.96 -17.06
C ARG A 747 10.78 -5.94 -15.54
N THR A 748 11.22 -7.00 -14.88
CA THR A 748 11.40 -6.97 -13.41
C THR A 748 12.51 -5.99 -13.02
N TYR A 749 12.64 -5.67 -11.73
CA TYR A 749 13.75 -4.83 -11.23
C TYR A 749 15.14 -5.43 -11.54
N MET A 750 15.23 -6.75 -11.70
CA MET A 750 16.44 -7.46 -12.17
C MET A 750 16.81 -7.11 -13.62
N ASN A 751 15.92 -6.46 -14.37
CA ASN A 751 16.05 -6.00 -15.75
C ASN A 751 16.23 -7.09 -16.83
N TYR A 752 16.76 -8.28 -16.52
CA TYR A 752 16.97 -9.31 -17.54
C TYR A 752 15.74 -10.19 -17.80
N ILE A 753 14.70 -10.12 -16.96
CA ILE A 753 13.44 -10.88 -17.12
C ILE A 753 12.37 -9.98 -17.72
N LYS A 754 11.85 -10.34 -18.89
CA LYS A 754 10.73 -9.64 -19.55
C LYS A 754 9.41 -10.12 -18.94
N VAL A 755 8.49 -9.21 -18.68
CA VAL A 755 7.19 -9.51 -18.02
C VAL A 755 6.01 -8.99 -18.83
N GLY A 756 6.16 -7.80 -19.43
CA GLY A 756 5.04 -7.11 -20.07
C GLY A 756 3.99 -6.64 -19.06
N ARG A 757 2.76 -6.39 -19.51
CA ARG A 757 1.68 -5.95 -18.61
C ARG A 757 1.08 -7.14 -17.88
N SER A 758 1.69 -7.52 -16.76
CA SER A 758 1.27 -8.64 -15.93
C SER A 758 1.90 -8.58 -14.54
N PRO A 759 1.44 -9.40 -13.57
CA PRO A 759 2.21 -9.71 -12.39
C PRO A 759 3.51 -10.40 -12.77
N TRP A 760 4.58 -10.09 -12.04
CA TRP A 760 5.84 -10.82 -12.14
C TRP A 760 5.58 -12.32 -11.87
N ARG A 761 6.22 -13.20 -12.65
CA ARG A 761 5.93 -14.64 -12.60
C ARG A 761 6.46 -15.37 -11.36
N PHE A 762 7.17 -14.66 -10.48
CA PHE A 762 7.68 -15.16 -9.20
C PHE A 762 6.99 -14.44 -8.06
N ASP A 763 6.77 -15.12 -6.94
CA ASP A 763 6.09 -14.58 -5.77
C ASP A 763 6.97 -13.62 -4.95
N GLY A 764 8.27 -13.84 -4.88
CA GLY A 764 9.18 -12.92 -4.20
C GLY A 764 8.74 -12.63 -2.77
N GLU A 765 8.68 -11.34 -2.39
CA GLU A 765 8.38 -10.88 -1.02
C GLU A 765 6.89 -10.69 -0.72
N ILE A 766 5.99 -11.01 -1.66
CA ILE A 766 4.56 -10.69 -1.59
C ILE A 766 3.86 -11.20 -0.32
N ASP A 767 4.31 -12.31 0.25
CA ASP A 767 3.68 -12.93 1.41
C ASP A 767 3.86 -12.09 2.70
N HIS A 768 4.83 -11.17 2.76
CA HIS A 768 4.87 -10.16 3.83
C HIS A 768 3.67 -9.21 3.72
N GLY A 769 3.37 -8.77 2.50
CA GLY A 769 2.20 -7.97 2.19
C GLY A 769 0.90 -8.67 2.53
N LEU A 770 0.75 -9.92 2.07
CA LEU A 770 -0.45 -10.71 2.31
C LEU A 770 -0.65 -11.03 3.80
N THR A 771 0.43 -11.18 4.58
CA THR A 771 0.39 -11.25 6.06
C THR A 771 -0.22 -9.96 6.62
N GLY A 772 0.25 -8.79 6.18
CA GLY A 772 -0.37 -7.50 6.52
C GLY A 772 -1.84 -7.41 6.07
N GLY A 773 -2.17 -8.00 4.93
CA GLY A 773 -3.55 -8.13 4.43
C GLY A 773 -4.46 -8.92 5.37
N ILE A 774 -4.00 -10.06 5.89
CA ILE A 774 -4.75 -10.86 6.89
C ILE A 774 -4.90 -10.06 8.19
N HIS A 775 -3.82 -9.45 8.66
CA HIS A 775 -3.80 -8.69 9.91
C HIS A 775 -4.74 -7.47 9.88
N GLY A 776 -4.73 -6.70 8.80
CA GLY A 776 -5.63 -5.55 8.61
C GLY A 776 -7.07 -5.90 8.23
N SER A 777 -7.38 -7.19 8.02
CA SER A 777 -8.72 -7.62 7.63
C SER A 777 -9.73 -7.43 8.75
N GLY A 778 -10.75 -6.65 8.47
CA GLY A 778 -11.87 -6.42 9.36
C GLY A 778 -12.96 -5.61 8.69
N VAL A 779 -14.07 -5.44 9.40
CA VAL A 779 -15.18 -4.60 8.96
C VAL A 779 -15.06 -3.21 9.55
N TYR A 780 -15.21 -2.17 8.74
CA TYR A 780 -15.21 -0.77 9.19
C TYR A 780 -16.54 -0.13 8.83
N LEU A 781 -17.43 0.03 9.82
CA LEU A 781 -18.73 0.67 9.66
C LEU A 781 -18.60 2.18 9.89
N VAL A 782 -18.89 2.98 8.87
CA VAL A 782 -18.72 4.45 8.90
C VAL A 782 -19.87 5.15 8.20
N ASP A 783 -20.15 6.40 8.60
CA ASP A 783 -21.04 7.30 7.87
C ASP A 783 -20.21 8.07 6.84
N ASP A 784 -20.30 7.66 5.58
CA ASP A 784 -19.54 8.25 4.49
C ASP A 784 -20.30 9.47 3.91
N PRO A 785 -19.64 10.61 3.66
CA PRO A 785 -20.30 11.80 3.12
C PRO A 785 -21.05 11.57 1.79
N ASP A 786 -20.54 10.67 0.94
CA ASP A 786 -21.09 10.37 -0.38
C ASP A 786 -22.08 9.20 -0.33
N PHE A 787 -21.80 8.18 0.48
CA PHE A 787 -22.56 6.93 0.48
C PHE A 787 -23.53 6.75 1.66
N GLY A 788 -23.45 7.61 2.68
CA GLY A 788 -24.13 7.41 3.96
C GLY A 788 -23.52 6.23 4.72
N LEU A 789 -24.33 5.55 5.53
CA LEU A 789 -23.88 4.39 6.32
C LEU A 789 -23.40 3.25 5.39
N ILE A 790 -22.10 2.94 5.45
CA ILE A 790 -21.44 1.92 4.65
C ILE A 790 -20.48 1.08 5.51
N GLY A 791 -20.28 -0.18 5.13
CA GLY A 791 -19.27 -1.05 5.70
C GLY A 791 -18.16 -1.32 4.70
N TYR A 792 -16.93 -0.95 5.00
CA TYR A 792 -15.77 -1.49 4.30
C TYR A 792 -15.52 -2.90 4.82
N GLY A 793 -15.32 -3.87 3.93
CA GLY A 793 -15.24 -5.28 4.31
C GLY A 793 -16.56 -5.94 4.64
N ALA A 794 -17.71 -5.31 4.38
CA ALA A 794 -19.01 -5.91 4.64
C ALA A 794 -20.12 -5.36 3.73
N ASN A 795 -21.13 -6.19 3.47
CA ASN A 795 -22.41 -5.68 2.98
C ASN A 795 -23.27 -5.23 4.17
N VAL A 796 -23.79 -4.01 4.11
CA VAL A 796 -24.58 -3.39 5.18
C VAL A 796 -26.03 -3.16 4.75
N ARG A 797 -26.99 -3.43 5.64
CA ARG A 797 -28.42 -3.17 5.46
C ARG A 797 -29.01 -2.60 6.75
N THR A 798 -29.96 -1.68 6.63
CA THR A 798 -30.71 -1.14 7.76
C THR A 798 -32.19 -1.47 7.60
N ASP A 799 -32.79 -2.07 8.63
CA ASP A 799 -34.22 -2.39 8.64
C ASP A 799 -35.09 -1.16 9.00
N LYS A 800 -36.42 -1.33 8.95
CA LYS A 800 -37.39 -0.25 9.28
C LYS A 800 -37.33 0.20 10.74
N ASN A 801 -36.78 -0.63 11.63
CA ASN A 801 -36.66 -0.35 13.05
C ASN A 801 -35.30 0.30 13.40
N GLY A 802 -34.44 0.55 12.40
CA GLY A 802 -33.10 1.10 12.58
C GLY A 802 -32.04 0.07 12.97
N THR A 803 -32.34 -1.23 12.90
CA THR A 803 -31.34 -2.29 13.14
C THR A 803 -30.40 -2.38 11.94
N VAL A 804 -29.11 -2.25 12.19
CA VAL A 804 -28.06 -2.40 11.18
C VAL A 804 -27.62 -3.86 11.14
N SER A 805 -27.73 -4.51 9.98
CA SER A 805 -27.21 -5.84 9.71
C SER A 805 -25.93 -5.74 8.88
N ILE A 806 -24.86 -6.35 9.38
CA ILE A 806 -23.51 -6.30 8.83
C ILE A 806 -23.12 -7.73 8.44
N THR A 807 -22.87 -7.97 7.15
CA THR A 807 -22.39 -9.27 6.65
C THR A 807 -20.91 -9.15 6.33
N PRO A 808 -19.99 -9.70 7.17
CA PRO A 808 -18.55 -9.60 6.95
C PRO A 808 -18.09 -10.35 5.71
N LEU A 809 -17.30 -9.69 4.87
CA LEU A 809 -16.71 -10.15 3.60
C LEU A 809 -15.19 -9.90 3.54
N ASP A 810 -14.57 -9.55 4.67
CA ASP A 810 -13.13 -9.25 4.78
C ASP A 810 -12.23 -10.50 4.68
N GLY A 811 -12.83 -11.69 4.58
CA GLY A 811 -12.10 -12.96 4.45
C GLY A 811 -11.62 -13.57 5.77
N VAL A 812 -11.41 -12.76 6.82
CA VAL A 812 -10.96 -13.22 8.15
C VAL A 812 -12.11 -13.33 9.15
N ARG A 813 -13.08 -12.41 9.09
CA ARG A 813 -14.28 -12.34 9.94
C ARG A 813 -13.98 -12.35 11.44
N ARG A 814 -12.92 -11.69 11.89
CA ARG A 814 -12.61 -11.61 13.33
C ARG A 814 -12.94 -10.29 13.98
N GLN A 815 -12.88 -9.20 13.22
CA GLN A 815 -12.96 -7.85 13.78
C GLN A 815 -14.04 -7.02 13.10
N ILE A 816 -14.80 -6.29 13.91
CA ILE A 816 -15.69 -5.22 13.46
C ILE A 816 -15.33 -3.95 14.24
N ARG A 817 -15.01 -2.89 13.50
CA ARG A 817 -14.77 -1.54 14.02
C ARG A 817 -15.92 -0.64 13.57
N ILE A 818 -16.60 -0.06 14.54
CA ILE A 818 -17.75 0.81 14.33
C ILE A 818 -17.27 2.23 14.60
N MET A 819 -17.45 3.14 13.65
CA MET A 819 -17.10 4.56 13.78
C MET A 819 -18.31 5.43 14.10
N THR A 820 -19.53 4.93 13.87
CA THR A 820 -20.79 5.64 14.00
C THR A 820 -21.91 4.71 14.52
N PRO A 821 -22.87 5.17 15.34
CA PRO A 821 -22.95 6.51 15.94
C PRO A 821 -21.95 6.72 17.09
N VAL A 822 -21.35 5.66 17.61
CA VAL A 822 -20.28 5.71 18.62
C VAL A 822 -19.13 4.83 18.17
N ARG A 823 -17.90 5.28 18.46
CA ARG A 823 -16.68 4.60 18.04
C ARG A 823 -16.30 3.47 19.00
N PHE A 824 -16.36 2.22 18.55
CA PHE A 824 -15.91 1.06 19.33
C PHE A 824 -15.56 -0.12 18.41
N SER A 825 -14.89 -1.14 18.96
CA SER A 825 -14.58 -2.37 18.23
C SER A 825 -14.89 -3.63 19.03
N ILE A 826 -15.07 -4.72 18.27
CA ILE A 826 -15.25 -6.08 18.77
C ILE A 826 -14.37 -7.00 17.95
N GLU A 827 -13.63 -7.86 18.63
CA GLU A 827 -12.72 -8.84 18.04
C GLU A 827 -12.84 -10.19 18.74
N LEU A 828 -12.88 -11.26 17.95
CA LEU A 828 -12.79 -12.64 18.44
C LEU A 828 -11.34 -13.09 18.39
N MET A 829 -10.75 -13.44 19.54
CA MET A 829 -9.32 -13.75 19.63
C MET A 829 -8.94 -15.11 19.01
N GLN A 830 -9.87 -16.09 19.06
CA GLN A 830 -9.66 -17.48 18.60
C GLN A 830 -10.64 -17.91 17.49
N ASP A 831 -11.89 -17.47 17.51
CA ASP A 831 -12.90 -17.84 16.51
C ASP A 831 -13.14 -16.73 15.48
N GLY A 832 -14.21 -16.83 14.67
CA GLY A 832 -14.68 -15.74 13.82
C GLY A 832 -16.20 -15.61 13.83
N PHE A 833 -16.71 -14.55 13.20
CA PHE A 833 -18.14 -14.37 12.95
C PHE A 833 -18.62 -15.36 11.89
N ARG A 834 -19.79 -15.95 12.11
CA ARG A 834 -20.40 -16.91 11.20
C ARG A 834 -20.78 -16.25 9.87
N LYS A 835 -20.31 -16.80 8.75
CA LYS A 835 -20.52 -16.21 7.41
C LYS A 835 -21.98 -16.12 6.96
N ASP A 836 -22.82 -17.02 7.44
CA ASP A 836 -24.22 -17.16 7.05
C ASP A 836 -25.18 -16.34 7.94
N HIS A 837 -24.67 -15.67 8.99
CA HIS A 837 -25.47 -14.85 9.89
C HIS A 837 -24.86 -13.45 10.03
N PRO A 838 -25.62 -12.38 9.77
CA PRO A 838 -25.10 -11.04 9.94
C PRO A 838 -24.85 -10.74 11.43
N VAL A 839 -23.88 -9.87 11.69
CA VAL A 839 -23.79 -9.17 12.97
C VAL A 839 -24.83 -8.06 12.96
N THR A 840 -25.65 -7.99 14.02
CA THR A 840 -26.71 -6.99 14.14
C THR A 840 -26.38 -5.98 15.22
N LEU A 841 -26.49 -4.70 14.90
CA LEU A 841 -26.30 -3.56 15.80
C LEU A 841 -27.60 -2.77 15.91
N LYS A 842 -28.03 -2.50 17.13
CA LYS A 842 -29.18 -1.65 17.44
C LYS A 842 -28.76 -0.48 18.34
N GLY A 843 -29.26 0.71 17.99
CA GLY A 843 -28.95 1.95 18.71
C GLY A 843 -27.44 2.26 18.75
N ALA A 844 -27.03 3.06 19.72
CA ALA A 844 -25.62 3.39 19.96
C ALA A 844 -24.94 2.33 20.85
N ALA A 845 -24.86 1.10 20.32
CA ALA A 845 -24.42 -0.10 21.05
C ALA A 845 -25.37 -0.54 22.19
N GLU A 846 -26.68 -0.34 22.01
CA GLU A 846 -27.69 -0.83 22.96
C GLU A 846 -27.80 -2.35 22.92
N GLU A 847 -27.78 -2.92 21.71
CA GLU A 847 -27.71 -4.35 21.48
C GLU A 847 -26.75 -4.63 20.33
N LEU A 848 -25.75 -5.46 20.58
CA LEU A 848 -24.94 -6.11 19.56
C LEU A 848 -25.18 -7.62 19.63
N SER A 849 -25.50 -8.25 18.51
CA SER A 849 -25.74 -9.69 18.43
C SER A 849 -25.00 -10.30 17.25
N PHE A 850 -24.35 -11.44 17.47
CA PHE A 850 -23.64 -12.17 16.42
C PHE A 850 -23.57 -13.67 16.75
N PHE A 851 -23.20 -14.48 15.75
CA PHE A 851 -22.95 -15.90 15.92
C PHE A 851 -21.46 -16.18 15.74
N ILE A 852 -20.92 -17.02 16.61
CA ILE A 852 -19.54 -17.49 16.54
C ILE A 852 -19.46 -18.69 15.60
N GLU A 853 -18.51 -18.66 14.66
CA GLU A 853 -18.00 -19.79 13.89
C GLU A 853 -16.94 -20.50 14.74
N ASN A 854 -17.26 -21.68 15.27
CA ASN A 854 -16.30 -22.50 16.02
C ASN A 854 -15.25 -23.06 15.05
N ARG A 855 -14.04 -22.49 15.08
CA ARG A 855 -12.95 -22.86 14.16
C ARG A 855 -12.08 -24.00 14.67
N SER A 856 -12.09 -24.26 15.98
CA SER A 856 -11.38 -25.39 16.57
C SER A 856 -12.14 -26.71 16.43
N GLY A 857 -13.44 -26.66 16.15
CA GLY A 857 -14.30 -27.85 16.00
C GLY A 857 -14.61 -28.57 17.32
N LYS A 858 -14.23 -27.99 18.46
CA LYS A 858 -14.41 -28.54 19.82
C LYS A 858 -15.02 -27.49 20.75
N ARG A 859 -15.64 -27.93 21.86
CA ARG A 859 -16.03 -26.99 22.94
C ARG A 859 -14.81 -26.36 23.57
N HIS A 860 -14.87 -25.05 23.77
CA HIS A 860 -13.82 -24.27 24.41
C HIS A 860 -14.43 -22.95 24.91
N ASN A 861 -13.61 -22.12 25.57
CA ASN A 861 -13.96 -20.72 25.81
C ASN A 861 -13.16 -19.86 24.83
N THR A 862 -13.79 -18.82 24.27
CA THR A 862 -13.08 -17.81 23.49
C THR A 862 -13.15 -16.47 24.20
N THR A 863 -12.09 -15.69 24.05
CA THR A 863 -12.04 -14.30 24.47
C THR A 863 -12.62 -13.39 23.39
N ILE A 864 -13.56 -12.51 23.77
CA ILE A 864 -13.97 -11.35 23.00
C ILE A 864 -13.18 -10.15 23.52
N ARG A 865 -12.41 -9.49 22.65
CA ARG A 865 -11.77 -8.21 22.94
C ARG A 865 -12.68 -7.08 22.48
N THR A 866 -12.90 -6.09 23.32
CA THR A 866 -13.61 -4.87 22.96
C THR A 866 -12.85 -3.63 23.39
N GLU A 867 -12.92 -2.58 22.59
CA GLU A 867 -12.25 -1.30 22.87
C GLU A 867 -13.19 -0.16 22.50
N GLY A 868 -13.18 0.94 23.27
CA GLY A 868 -13.95 2.15 22.96
C GLY A 868 -15.46 2.04 23.19
N MET A 869 -15.95 0.95 23.79
CA MET A 869 -17.38 0.79 24.09
C MET A 869 -17.95 2.03 24.82
N PRO A 870 -19.18 2.47 24.51
CA PRO A 870 -19.76 3.60 25.22
C PRO A 870 -19.88 3.32 26.72
N GLU A 871 -19.79 4.36 27.55
CA GLU A 871 -20.00 4.24 29.00
C GLU A 871 -21.32 3.52 29.32
N GLY A 872 -21.29 2.60 30.28
CA GLY A 872 -22.48 1.91 30.75
C GLY A 872 -22.21 0.51 31.28
N LYS A 873 -23.28 -0.14 31.74
CA LYS A 873 -23.25 -1.54 32.19
C LYS A 873 -23.70 -2.44 31.06
N TYR A 874 -22.93 -3.47 30.75
CA TYR A 874 -23.21 -4.40 29.66
C TYR A 874 -23.39 -5.82 30.18
N THR A 875 -24.51 -6.42 29.84
CA THR A 875 -24.79 -7.83 30.09
C THR A 875 -24.41 -8.66 28.88
N VAL A 876 -23.57 -9.68 29.09
CA VAL A 876 -23.17 -10.64 28.05
C VAL A 876 -24.04 -11.87 28.17
N MET A 877 -24.71 -12.24 27.07
CA MET A 877 -25.51 -13.45 26.99
C MET A 877 -25.00 -14.38 25.90
N THR A 878 -25.03 -15.67 26.16
CA THR A 878 -24.83 -16.73 25.16
C THR A 878 -26.03 -17.66 25.13
N ASP A 879 -26.63 -17.88 23.95
CA ASP A 879 -27.79 -18.77 23.78
C ASP A 879 -28.89 -18.56 24.84
N HIS A 880 -29.23 -17.28 25.06
CA HIS A 880 -30.22 -16.80 26.05
C HIS A 880 -29.84 -16.96 27.53
N LYS A 881 -28.61 -17.37 27.85
CA LYS A 881 -28.10 -17.45 29.22
C LYS A 881 -27.15 -16.29 29.49
N MET A 882 -27.30 -15.62 30.63
CA MET A 882 -26.34 -14.61 31.09
C MET A 882 -25.01 -15.29 31.47
N ILE A 883 -23.91 -14.76 30.94
CA ILE A 883 -22.55 -15.24 31.23
C ILE A 883 -21.85 -14.32 32.23
N THR A 884 -21.85 -13.02 31.95
CA THR A 884 -21.20 -12.04 32.81
C THR A 884 -21.81 -10.65 32.63
N THR A 885 -21.39 -9.72 33.47
CA THR A 885 -21.67 -8.30 33.34
C THR A 885 -20.39 -7.52 33.59
N PHE A 886 -20.12 -6.52 32.76
CA PHE A 886 -19.00 -5.62 32.93
C PHE A 886 -19.46 -4.17 32.84
N HIS A 887 -18.66 -3.27 33.41
CA HIS A 887 -18.91 -1.84 33.40
C HIS A 887 -17.81 -1.13 32.63
N ILE A 888 -18.21 -0.27 31.71
CA ILE A 888 -17.31 0.63 30.99
C ILE A 888 -17.37 1.99 31.67
N GLU A 889 -16.24 2.43 32.20
CA GLU A 889 -16.09 3.72 32.86
C GLU A 889 -15.91 4.86 31.85
N ALA A 890 -16.33 6.07 32.23
CA ALA A 890 -16.15 7.27 31.42
C ALA A 890 -14.66 7.57 31.16
N GLY A 891 -14.32 7.98 29.94
CA GLY A 891 -12.95 8.37 29.56
C GLY A 891 -12.02 7.20 29.20
N ASN A 892 -12.50 5.96 29.25
CA ASN A 892 -11.69 4.78 28.98
C ASN A 892 -11.62 4.39 27.50
N THR A 893 -11.33 5.35 26.61
CA THR A 893 -11.54 5.21 25.16
C THR A 893 -10.61 4.22 24.46
N HIS A 894 -9.44 3.94 25.01
CA HIS A 894 -8.42 3.09 24.38
C HIS A 894 -8.00 1.86 25.20
N HIS A 895 -8.55 1.66 26.40
CA HIS A 895 -8.23 0.44 27.14
C HIS A 895 -9.14 -0.71 26.67
N PRO A 896 -8.56 -1.86 26.30
CA PRO A 896 -9.34 -3.01 25.90
C PRO A 896 -9.95 -3.72 27.12
N TYR A 897 -11.16 -4.24 26.94
CA TYR A 897 -11.83 -5.17 27.84
C TYR A 897 -11.85 -6.56 27.20
N TYR A 898 -11.63 -7.58 28.03
CA TYR A 898 -11.59 -8.98 27.60
C TYR A 898 -12.73 -9.73 28.28
N ILE A 899 -13.53 -10.44 27.48
CA ILE A 899 -14.75 -11.12 27.92
C ILE A 899 -14.65 -12.58 27.50
N GLU A 900 -14.62 -13.49 28.47
CA GLU A 900 -14.67 -14.92 28.23
C GLU A 900 -16.11 -15.39 27.96
N VAL A 901 -16.31 -16.12 26.86
CA VAL A 901 -17.60 -16.74 26.53
C VAL A 901 -17.45 -18.20 26.12
N PRO A 902 -18.38 -19.09 26.52
CA PRO A 902 -18.34 -20.49 26.12
C PRO A 902 -18.77 -20.69 24.65
N VAL A 903 -18.03 -21.52 23.93
CA VAL A 903 -18.29 -21.89 22.53
C VAL A 903 -18.73 -23.35 22.44
N THR A 904 -19.83 -23.60 21.74
CA THR A 904 -20.39 -24.95 21.57
C THR A 904 -19.96 -25.60 20.25
N ASP A 905 -20.17 -26.91 20.12
CA ASP A 905 -19.86 -27.67 18.89
C ASP A 905 -20.80 -27.35 17.71
N LYS A 906 -21.85 -26.55 17.92
CA LYS A 906 -22.86 -26.22 16.89
C LYS A 906 -22.76 -24.75 16.50
N HIS A 907 -23.32 -23.90 17.33
CA HIS A 907 -23.33 -22.46 17.17
C HIS A 907 -23.49 -21.85 18.56
N THR A 908 -22.84 -20.71 18.77
CA THR A 908 -23.04 -19.88 19.96
C THR A 908 -23.52 -18.52 19.47
N GLN A 909 -24.74 -18.13 19.85
CA GLN A 909 -25.19 -16.76 19.69
C GLN A 909 -24.69 -15.93 20.87
N VAL A 910 -23.97 -14.85 20.61
CA VAL A 910 -23.58 -13.86 21.61
C VAL A 910 -24.47 -12.64 21.48
N LYS A 911 -24.94 -12.12 22.62
CA LYS A 911 -25.57 -10.80 22.73
C LYS A 911 -24.88 -9.96 23.80
N LEU A 912 -24.49 -8.74 23.42
CA LEU A 912 -24.07 -7.69 24.34
C LEU A 912 -25.21 -6.70 24.48
N LEU A 913 -25.80 -6.62 25.68
CA LEU A 913 -26.94 -5.76 25.98
C LEU A 913 -26.52 -4.66 26.93
N LYS A 914 -26.65 -3.41 26.53
CA LYS A 914 -26.49 -2.27 27.43
C LYS A 914 -27.69 -2.22 28.38
N THR A 915 -27.43 -2.37 29.66
CA THR A 915 -28.43 -2.25 30.72
C THR A 915 -28.28 -0.88 31.39
N ASN A 916 -29.39 -0.14 31.52
CA ASN A 916 -29.42 1.13 32.23
C ASN A 916 -29.09 0.99 33.72
#